data_AF-A0A0G1D2A4-F1
#
_entry.id   AF-A0A0G1D2A4-F1
#
_cell.length_a   1.000
_cell.length_b   1.000
_cell.length_c   1.000
_cell.angle_alpha   90.00
_cell.angle_beta   90.00
_cell.angle_gamma   90.00
#
_symmetry.space_group_name_H-M   'P 1'
#
loop_
_entity.id
_entity.type
_entity.pdbx_description
1 polymer ?
#
loop_
_entity_poly.entity_id
_entity_poly.type
_entity_poly.pdbx_seq_one_letter_code
_entity_poly.pdbx_strand_id
1 'polypeptide(L)'
;MGNHTDHELDESQTEQNIRINFSIKDARERVDSVQVLLLNERMKTDEVDLAWTKTKVFLGKYSTVEPRDLAIRLADGKVGEGQMVDEEGMKIIEIQLPNDEIAIAELKSGLGTILETVTEDEKDTKCREIINASCTSTALREGIRGLLDSKPGSQFAQDFESVSGLSNEHGRESTLLAEGIAYAIQGIYAPDVQPLGSLAPVSGEGERADVIVRKKLGETLRPKVKEYLEAGKNLDGGFLSFASEEIMKLGKLPAEATPNIDSKDRTRAEQYWQEKLSGETLISEPQDPKCQISVVVPIFNEEKANVFRQLKSILKQREINSEEFEVIYVVNNSPEAGEEIRNANREILSLPIWKNRPVGIEDNSLSEEERELVEELRNLNLFVIDKSTPGNEIVKCNVAKARNRALAEASKRFDINNKNGIILQTDADTFYDDPTFFNRVIKKFSNNPDLIAIPGGAKLAYVTNEQDPMKREAEIRELNRVVDYMGWESLKQIVLKQPWGLDDMTMWPGNGVYRSFESAVVGGMQDATHMDDNSLGLRLYDLAESHGRSYSYKGANNEFSNKTIIRQKGGITTSLDAIAIPDMLPDPFIDDDSPDKGRLFPIKHLYRKYLNKAAAINMEATTKLQETISSVDIIYEAKPQDHIQ
;
A
#
# COMPACT_ATOMS: atom_id res chain seq x y z
N MET A 1 -5.66 -78.10 0.37
CA MET A 1 -6.99 -77.67 0.86
C MET A 1 -6.87 -77.40 2.34
N GLY A 2 -7.22 -76.19 2.78
CA GLY A 2 -7.54 -75.85 4.17
C GLY A 2 -6.37 -75.58 5.12
N ASN A 3 -5.89 -74.34 5.16
CA ASN A 3 -5.26 -73.76 6.36
C ASN A 3 -6.11 -72.55 6.80
N HIS A 4 -6.80 -72.74 7.91
CA HIS A 4 -7.60 -71.81 8.72
C HIS A 4 -7.64 -72.47 10.10
N THR A 5 -7.53 -71.85 11.27
CA THR A 5 -7.35 -70.50 11.82
C THR A 5 -6.80 -70.80 13.25
N ASP A 6 -6.00 -69.98 13.91
CA ASP A 6 -6.43 -68.81 14.68
C ASP A 6 -5.15 -68.05 15.02
N HIS A 7 -4.99 -66.87 14.44
CA HIS A 7 -4.10 -65.86 14.99
C HIS A 7 -4.98 -64.91 15.77
N GLU A 8 -4.84 -64.95 17.11
CA GLU A 8 -5.24 -63.86 17.99
C GLU A 8 -4.68 -62.56 17.41
N LEU A 9 -5.58 -61.65 17.09
CA LEU A 9 -5.26 -60.29 16.67
C LEU A 9 -4.59 -59.60 17.85
N ASP A 10 -3.28 -59.43 17.73
CA ASP A 10 -2.49 -58.57 18.59
C ASP A 10 -2.86 -57.11 18.29
N GLU A 11 -3.88 -56.60 18.97
CA GLU A 11 -4.36 -55.21 18.92
C GLU A 11 -3.35 -54.20 19.54
N SER A 12 -2.09 -54.59 19.77
CA SER A 12 -1.09 -53.75 20.44
C SER A 12 -0.15 -52.95 19.53
N GLN A 13 -0.38 -52.89 18.21
CA GLN A 13 0.49 -52.17 17.26
C GLN A 13 -0.10 -50.90 16.62
N THR A 14 -1.08 -50.26 17.24
CA THR A 14 -1.55 -48.92 16.83
C THR A 14 -1.49 -47.97 18.02
N GLU A 15 -0.89 -46.80 17.82
CA GLU A 15 -0.60 -45.74 18.83
C GLU A 15 0.73 -45.85 19.60
N GLN A 16 1.86 -45.92 18.90
CA GLN A 16 3.04 -45.19 19.39
C GLN A 16 2.79 -43.68 19.16
N ASN A 17 2.15 -43.02 20.13
CA ASN A 17 2.08 -41.56 20.20
C ASN A 17 3.51 -41.00 20.33
N ILE A 18 4.15 -40.67 19.21
CA ILE A 18 5.38 -39.87 19.19
C ILE A 18 4.99 -38.48 19.67
N ARG A 19 5.07 -38.24 20.99
CA ARG A 19 4.96 -36.89 21.53
C ARG A 19 6.21 -36.13 21.13
N ILE A 20 6.03 -35.07 20.35
CA ILE A 20 7.14 -34.22 19.92
C ILE A 20 7.40 -33.21 21.03
N ASN A 21 8.60 -33.25 21.62
CA ASN A 21 9.01 -32.21 22.55
C ASN A 21 9.41 -30.96 21.77
N PHE A 22 8.50 -29.99 21.67
CA PHE A 22 8.82 -28.69 21.11
C PHE A 22 9.65 -27.85 22.09
N SER A 23 10.74 -27.26 21.61
CA SER A 23 11.45 -26.20 22.33
C SER A 23 11.09 -24.86 21.69
N ILE A 24 10.51 -23.95 22.47
CA ILE A 24 10.24 -22.59 22.04
C ILE A 24 11.45 -21.72 22.40
N LYS A 25 12.10 -21.15 21.38
CA LYS A 25 13.19 -20.19 21.58
C LYS A 25 12.63 -18.78 21.67
N ASP A 26 12.94 -18.05 22.73
CA ASP A 26 12.59 -16.63 22.82
C ASP A 26 13.71 -15.78 22.23
N ALA A 27 13.44 -15.10 21.11
CA ALA A 27 14.38 -14.23 20.41
C ALA A 27 14.03 -12.74 20.52
N ARG A 28 13.09 -12.40 21.41
CA ARG A 28 12.69 -11.00 21.68
C ARG A 28 13.79 -10.23 22.40
N GLU A 29 13.79 -8.91 22.23
CA GLU A 29 14.70 -8.01 22.94
C GLU A 29 14.58 -8.16 24.46
N ARG A 30 13.34 -8.35 24.94
CA ARG A 30 13.03 -8.64 26.34
C ARG A 30 12.40 -10.04 26.45
N VAL A 31 13.25 -11.02 26.75
CA VAL A 31 12.84 -12.42 26.99
C VAL A 31 11.82 -12.50 28.13
N ASP A 32 10.75 -13.25 27.93
CA ASP A 32 9.71 -13.53 28.92
C ASP A 32 9.50 -15.04 29.06
N SER A 33 10.20 -15.61 30.04
CA SER A 33 10.15 -17.05 30.32
C SER A 33 8.76 -17.55 30.75
N VAL A 34 7.90 -16.66 31.29
CA VAL A 34 6.56 -17.04 31.74
C VAL A 34 5.66 -17.23 30.53
N GLN A 35 5.68 -16.30 29.57
CA GLN A 35 4.93 -16.44 28.33
C GLN A 35 5.37 -17.66 27.51
N VAL A 36 6.68 -17.94 27.46
CA VAL A 36 7.21 -19.15 26.82
C VAL A 36 6.65 -20.42 27.48
N LEU A 37 6.64 -20.46 28.81
CA LEU A 37 6.09 -21.60 29.56
C LEU A 37 4.59 -21.77 29.30
N LEU A 38 3.82 -20.69 29.36
CA LEU A 38 2.37 -20.71 29.15
C LEU A 38 2.00 -21.15 27.73
N LEU A 39 2.71 -20.65 26.72
CA LEU A 39 2.52 -21.08 25.33
C LEU A 39 2.85 -22.57 25.17
N ASN A 40 3.96 -23.04 25.75
CA ASN A 40 4.33 -24.45 25.68
C ASN A 40 3.28 -25.37 26.32
N GLU A 41 2.76 -25.00 27.50
CA GLU A 41 1.69 -25.77 28.16
C GLU A 41 0.38 -25.73 27.37
N ARG A 42 0.04 -24.59 26.76
CA ARG A 42 -1.14 -24.50 25.90
C ARG A 42 -0.99 -25.37 24.65
N MET A 43 0.15 -25.34 23.98
CA MET A 43 0.41 -26.16 22.79
C MET A 43 0.30 -27.67 23.07
N LYS A 44 0.73 -28.12 24.26
CA LYS A 44 0.52 -29.51 24.72
C LYS A 44 -0.95 -29.80 25.00
N THR A 45 -1.66 -28.86 25.62
CA THR A 45 -3.08 -28.99 25.94
C THR A 45 -3.93 -29.09 24.67
N ASP A 46 -3.59 -28.30 23.65
CA ASP A 46 -4.27 -28.27 22.35
C ASP A 46 -3.76 -29.37 21.39
N GLU A 47 -2.89 -30.28 21.88
CA GLU A 47 -2.34 -31.43 21.14
C GLU A 47 -1.78 -31.06 19.75
N VAL A 48 -1.04 -29.95 19.66
CA VAL A 48 -0.51 -29.43 18.39
C VAL A 48 0.44 -30.42 17.71
N ASP A 49 1.19 -31.23 18.48
CA ASP A 49 2.02 -32.32 17.95
C ASP A 49 1.21 -33.40 17.26
N LEU A 50 0.10 -33.81 17.88
CA LEU A 50 -0.80 -34.79 17.30
C LEU A 50 -1.45 -34.23 16.04
N ALA A 51 -1.84 -32.95 16.05
CA ALA A 51 -2.42 -32.26 14.89
C ALA A 51 -1.43 -32.24 13.71
N TRP A 52 -0.16 -31.88 13.93
CA TRP A 52 0.88 -31.93 12.89
C TRP A 52 1.19 -33.34 12.42
N THR A 53 1.20 -34.33 13.32
CA THR A 53 1.41 -35.74 12.96
C THR A 53 0.29 -36.26 12.07
N LYS A 54 -0.98 -36.00 12.43
CA LYS A 54 -2.14 -36.36 11.60
C LYS A 54 -2.15 -35.59 10.29
N THR A 55 -1.75 -34.32 10.31
CA THR A 55 -1.58 -33.51 9.10
C THR A 55 -0.52 -34.10 8.17
N LYS A 56 0.63 -34.55 8.70
CA LYS A 56 1.69 -35.18 7.90
C LYS A 56 1.17 -36.40 7.14
N VAL A 57 0.40 -37.26 7.83
CA VAL A 57 -0.25 -38.43 7.20
C VAL A 57 -1.21 -37.96 6.12
N PHE A 58 -2.11 -37.02 6.45
CA PHE A 58 -3.04 -36.45 5.49
C PHE A 58 -2.35 -35.86 4.26
N LEU A 59 -1.27 -35.09 4.39
CA LEU A 59 -0.54 -34.53 3.25
C LEU A 59 0.20 -35.59 2.44
N GLY A 60 0.54 -36.74 3.04
CA GLY A 60 1.15 -37.88 2.38
C GLY A 60 2.43 -37.51 1.63
N LYS A 61 2.43 -37.74 0.30
CA LYS A 61 3.57 -37.48 -0.59
C LYS A 61 3.90 -35.99 -0.77
N TYR A 62 2.99 -35.09 -0.37
CA TYR A 62 3.18 -33.63 -0.51
C TYR A 62 3.89 -32.99 0.68
N SER A 63 4.31 -33.80 1.65
CA SER A 63 5.05 -33.34 2.81
C SER A 63 6.39 -34.06 2.92
N THR A 64 7.47 -33.29 2.81
CA THR A 64 8.87 -33.76 2.92
C THR A 64 9.50 -33.42 4.26
N VAL A 65 8.81 -32.65 5.10
CA VAL A 65 9.26 -32.20 6.42
C VAL A 65 8.59 -33.06 7.48
N GLU A 66 9.35 -33.58 8.44
CA GLU A 66 8.75 -34.26 9.59
C GLU A 66 8.34 -33.21 10.64
N PRO A 67 7.20 -33.40 11.33
CA PRO A 67 6.78 -32.49 12.40
C PRO A 67 7.84 -32.21 13.48
N ARG A 68 8.75 -33.15 13.72
CA ARG A 68 9.88 -33.00 14.67
C ARG A 68 10.98 -32.05 14.19
N ASP A 69 11.00 -31.74 12.89
CA ASP A 69 11.99 -30.85 12.27
C ASP A 69 11.50 -29.40 12.26
N LEU A 70 10.27 -29.14 12.73
CA LEU A 70 9.73 -27.81 12.95
C LEU A 70 10.24 -27.25 14.28
N ALA A 71 10.86 -26.07 14.25
CA ALA A 71 11.23 -25.32 15.43
C ALA A 71 10.28 -24.14 15.65
N ILE A 72 10.16 -23.64 16.89
CA ILE A 72 9.31 -22.48 17.21
C ILE A 72 10.18 -21.38 17.81
N ARG A 73 9.99 -20.16 17.33
CA ARG A 73 10.67 -18.95 17.82
C ARG A 73 9.66 -17.86 18.13
N LEU A 74 9.80 -17.19 19.28
CA LEU A 74 9.12 -15.94 19.57
C LEU A 74 9.96 -14.76 19.10
N ALA A 75 9.34 -13.78 18.45
CA ALA A 75 9.95 -12.53 18.02
C ALA A 75 9.06 -11.34 18.40
N ASP A 76 9.65 -10.15 18.51
CA ASP A 76 8.89 -8.94 18.83
C ASP A 76 7.97 -8.59 17.65
N GLY A 77 6.73 -8.20 17.93
CA GLY A 77 5.75 -7.89 16.90
C GLY A 77 4.33 -7.89 17.45
N LYS A 78 3.35 -8.19 16.59
CA LYS A 78 1.92 -8.17 16.95
C LYS A 78 1.39 -9.54 17.32
N VAL A 79 0.51 -9.59 18.32
CA VAL A 79 -0.16 -10.83 18.75
C VAL A 79 -0.93 -11.45 17.57
N GLY A 80 -0.72 -12.75 17.33
CA GLY A 80 -1.44 -13.53 16.31
C GLY A 80 -0.82 -13.48 14.91
N GLU A 81 0.22 -12.68 14.70
CA GLU A 81 1.02 -12.71 13.48
C GLU A 81 2.12 -13.78 13.58
N GLY A 82 2.45 -14.40 12.45
CA GLY A 82 3.50 -15.41 12.39
C GLY A 82 3.84 -15.79 10.97
N GLN A 83 5.02 -16.37 10.79
CA GLN A 83 5.56 -16.75 9.49
C GLN A 83 6.46 -17.98 9.60
N MET A 84 6.60 -18.69 8.48
CA MET A 84 7.62 -19.73 8.32
C MET A 84 8.92 -19.11 7.80
N VAL A 85 10.01 -19.34 8.52
CA VAL A 85 11.36 -18.92 8.16
C VAL A 85 12.22 -20.15 7.87
N ASP A 86 12.96 -20.14 6.76
CA ASP A 86 14.01 -21.13 6.48
C ASP A 86 15.37 -20.54 6.91
N GLU A 87 15.98 -21.09 7.96
CA GLU A 87 17.32 -20.71 8.42
C GLU A 87 18.23 -21.94 8.42
N GLU A 88 19.30 -21.91 7.64
CA GLU A 88 20.30 -23.00 7.57
C GLU A 88 19.69 -24.40 7.25
N GLY A 89 18.55 -24.44 6.55
CA GLY A 89 17.83 -25.67 6.22
C GLY A 89 16.86 -26.15 7.30
N MET A 90 16.72 -25.42 8.41
CA MET A 90 15.72 -25.66 9.44
C MET A 90 14.46 -24.82 9.21
N LYS A 91 13.29 -25.45 9.38
CA LYS A 91 11.98 -24.81 9.29
C LYS A 91 11.59 -24.23 10.65
N ILE A 92 11.59 -22.91 10.75
CA ILE A 92 11.27 -22.19 11.99
C ILE A 92 9.90 -21.51 11.85
N ILE A 93 8.99 -21.86 12.74
CA ILE A 93 7.74 -21.14 12.96
C ILE A 93 8.06 -19.94 13.85
N GLU A 94 8.10 -18.75 13.26
CA GLU A 94 8.27 -17.51 13.99
C GLU A 94 6.90 -16.93 14.35
N ILE A 95 6.64 -16.79 15.65
CA ILE A 95 5.42 -16.22 16.20
C ILE A 95 5.75 -14.84 16.75
N GLN A 96 5.03 -13.83 16.29
CA GLN A 96 5.16 -12.48 16.82
C GLN A 96 4.34 -12.34 18.10
N LEU A 97 4.98 -11.82 19.15
CA LEU A 97 4.38 -11.61 20.45
C LEU A 97 5.15 -10.52 21.20
N PRO A 98 4.57 -9.35 21.49
CA PRO A 98 5.24 -8.38 22.34
C PRO A 98 5.29 -8.91 23.78
N ASN A 99 6.03 -8.25 24.67
CA ASN A 99 6.04 -8.65 26.09
C ASN A 99 4.62 -8.60 26.71
N ASP A 100 4.42 -9.35 27.80
CA ASP A 100 3.09 -9.58 28.41
C ASP A 100 2.33 -8.30 28.74
N GLU A 101 3.02 -7.29 29.28
CA GLU A 101 2.41 -6.01 29.64
C GLU A 101 1.85 -5.29 28.40
N ILE A 102 2.62 -5.23 27.32
CA ILE A 102 2.20 -4.61 26.05
C ILE A 102 1.08 -5.42 25.40
N ALA A 103 1.24 -6.74 25.31
CA ALA A 103 0.25 -7.61 24.67
C ALA A 103 -1.13 -7.52 25.36
N ILE A 104 -1.16 -7.50 26.70
CA ILE A 104 -2.40 -7.33 27.48
C ILE A 104 -2.97 -5.93 27.28
N ALA A 105 -2.16 -4.88 27.32
CA ALA A 105 -2.62 -3.51 27.14
C ALA A 105 -3.26 -3.30 25.75
N GLU A 106 -2.60 -3.78 24.70
CA GLU A 106 -3.11 -3.75 23.32
C GLU A 106 -4.43 -4.50 23.19
N LEU A 107 -4.50 -5.73 23.72
CA LEU A 107 -5.71 -6.54 23.64
C LEU A 107 -6.86 -5.94 24.46
N LYS A 108 -6.60 -5.39 25.66
CA LYS A 108 -7.61 -4.68 26.45
C LYS A 108 -8.20 -3.50 25.70
N SER A 109 -7.33 -2.70 25.05
CA SER A 109 -7.75 -1.56 24.22
C SER A 109 -8.62 -2.03 23.05
N GLY A 110 -8.19 -3.10 22.36
CA GLY A 110 -8.91 -3.64 21.20
C GLY A 110 -10.24 -4.31 21.54
N LEU A 111 -10.36 -4.96 22.70
CA LEU A 111 -11.60 -5.61 23.14
C LEU A 111 -12.60 -4.61 23.75
N GLY A 112 -12.16 -3.42 24.18
CA GLY A 112 -13.01 -2.28 24.53
C GLY A 112 -14.21 -2.65 25.42
N THR A 113 -15.42 -2.39 24.91
CA THR A 113 -16.70 -2.60 25.61
C THR A 113 -16.98 -4.06 25.95
N ILE A 114 -16.33 -4.99 25.26
CA ILE A 114 -16.62 -6.41 25.42
C ILE A 114 -16.05 -6.96 26.75
N LEU A 115 -15.00 -6.32 27.28
CA LEU A 115 -14.48 -6.60 28.62
C LEU A 115 -15.27 -5.92 29.74
N GLU A 116 -16.31 -5.12 29.47
CA GLU A 116 -17.10 -4.44 30.52
C GLU A 116 -17.81 -5.41 31.47
N THR A 117 -18.07 -6.63 31.01
CA THR A 117 -18.73 -7.68 31.81
C THR A 117 -17.75 -8.52 32.64
N VAL A 118 -16.45 -8.31 32.49
CA VAL A 118 -15.37 -9.01 33.19
C VAL A 118 -14.85 -8.12 34.32
N THR A 119 -14.62 -8.68 35.51
CA THR A 119 -14.06 -7.91 36.63
C THR A 119 -12.64 -7.44 36.32
N GLU A 120 -12.23 -6.26 36.81
CA GLU A 120 -10.88 -5.72 36.54
C GLU A 120 -9.76 -6.70 36.93
N ASP A 121 -9.94 -7.46 38.01
CA ASP A 121 -8.99 -8.46 38.49
C ASP A 121 -8.90 -9.69 37.55
N GLU A 122 -9.91 -9.95 36.72
CA GLU A 122 -9.97 -11.09 35.79
C GLU A 122 -9.58 -10.71 34.35
N LYS A 123 -9.60 -9.42 33.99
CA LYS A 123 -9.33 -8.95 32.62
C LYS A 123 -7.94 -9.36 32.12
N ASP A 124 -6.91 -9.20 32.94
CA ASP A 124 -5.54 -9.61 32.58
C ASP A 124 -5.45 -11.09 32.29
N THR A 125 -6.06 -11.92 33.15
CA THR A 125 -6.09 -13.37 33.01
C THR A 125 -6.80 -13.77 31.72
N LYS A 126 -7.94 -13.16 31.42
CA LYS A 126 -8.68 -13.42 30.17
C LYS A 126 -7.92 -12.96 28.93
N CYS A 127 -7.26 -11.80 28.98
CA CYS A 127 -6.39 -11.35 27.90
C CYS A 127 -5.23 -12.33 27.67
N ARG A 128 -4.56 -12.80 28.72
CA ARG A 128 -3.50 -13.81 28.59
C ARG A 128 -3.99 -15.12 27.98
N GLU A 129 -5.18 -15.60 28.39
CA GLU A 129 -5.80 -16.79 27.79
C GLU A 129 -6.00 -16.62 26.28
N ILE A 130 -6.52 -15.46 25.85
CA ILE A 130 -6.76 -15.13 24.43
C ILE A 130 -5.43 -15.03 23.66
N ILE A 131 -4.43 -14.35 24.22
CA ILE A 131 -3.09 -14.22 23.62
C ILE A 131 -2.48 -15.61 23.39
N ASN A 132 -2.49 -16.49 24.40
CA ASN A 132 -1.94 -17.83 24.28
C ASN A 132 -2.70 -18.70 23.28
N ALA A 133 -4.03 -18.61 23.26
CA ALA A 133 -4.86 -19.31 22.28
C ALA A 133 -4.58 -18.83 20.85
N SER A 134 -4.44 -17.51 20.66
CA SER A 134 -4.08 -16.90 19.37
C SER A 134 -2.69 -17.36 18.90
N CYS A 135 -1.66 -17.28 19.75
CA CYS A 135 -0.31 -17.74 19.42
C CYS A 135 -0.25 -19.24 19.12
N THR A 136 -0.98 -20.07 19.87
CA THR A 136 -1.07 -21.53 19.63
C THR A 136 -1.71 -21.82 18.28
N SER A 137 -2.77 -21.08 17.94
CA SER A 137 -3.47 -21.18 16.66
C SER A 137 -2.59 -20.74 15.48
N THR A 138 -1.80 -19.67 15.67
CA THR A 138 -0.79 -19.24 14.69
C THR A 138 0.30 -20.28 14.53
N ALA A 139 0.80 -20.87 15.63
CA ALA A 139 1.78 -21.95 15.58
C ALA A 139 1.26 -23.11 14.74
N LEU A 140 0.04 -23.58 15.04
CA LEU A 140 -0.62 -24.66 14.32
C LEU A 140 -0.71 -24.37 12.81
N ARG A 141 -1.22 -23.19 12.43
CA ARG A 141 -1.39 -22.77 11.03
C ARG A 141 -0.05 -22.73 10.28
N GLU A 142 0.93 -22.04 10.83
CA GLU A 142 2.24 -21.90 10.18
C GLU A 142 2.97 -23.25 10.12
N GLY A 143 2.84 -24.09 11.16
CA GLY A 143 3.37 -25.46 11.13
C GLY A 143 2.78 -26.30 10.00
N ILE A 144 1.47 -26.21 9.74
CA ILE A 144 0.83 -26.88 8.59
C ILE A 144 1.43 -26.38 7.26
N ARG A 145 1.68 -25.07 7.14
CA ARG A 145 2.36 -24.48 5.97
C ARG A 145 3.82 -24.95 5.85
N GLY A 146 4.49 -25.18 6.98
CA GLY A 146 5.83 -25.75 7.02
C GLY A 146 5.88 -27.21 6.56
N LEU A 147 4.80 -27.97 6.80
CA LEU A 147 4.69 -29.37 6.39
C LEU A 147 4.32 -29.54 4.90
N LEU A 148 3.55 -28.62 4.32
CA LEU A 148 3.10 -28.70 2.93
C LEU A 148 4.06 -27.96 1.98
N ASP A 149 4.67 -28.67 1.04
CA ASP A 149 5.41 -28.01 -0.04
C ASP A 149 4.46 -27.54 -1.14
N SER A 150 4.01 -26.29 -1.04
CA SER A 150 3.12 -25.65 -2.03
C SER A 150 3.84 -24.68 -2.96
N LYS A 151 5.18 -24.67 -2.99
CA LYS A 151 5.96 -23.75 -3.82
C LYS A 151 5.62 -23.93 -5.31
N PRO A 152 5.73 -22.88 -6.14
CA PRO A 152 5.59 -23.01 -7.60
C PRO A 152 6.51 -24.11 -8.13
N GLY A 153 5.96 -25.05 -8.90
CA GLY A 153 6.70 -26.19 -9.45
C GLY A 153 6.88 -27.39 -8.50
N SER A 154 6.40 -27.33 -7.25
CA SER A 154 6.34 -28.50 -6.35
C SER A 154 5.45 -29.62 -6.90
N GLN A 155 5.61 -30.85 -6.39
CA GLN A 155 4.75 -31.97 -6.79
C GLN A 155 3.27 -31.69 -6.48
N PHE A 156 2.99 -31.01 -5.38
CA PHE A 156 1.63 -30.59 -5.02
C PHE A 156 1.04 -29.61 -6.04
N ALA A 157 1.83 -28.61 -6.45
CA ALA A 157 1.43 -27.65 -7.46
C ALA A 157 1.15 -28.31 -8.82
N GLN A 158 2.03 -29.23 -9.25
CA GLN A 158 1.90 -29.95 -10.53
C GLN A 158 0.70 -30.91 -10.53
N ASP A 159 0.49 -31.67 -9.46
CA ASP A 159 -0.63 -32.60 -9.36
C ASP A 159 -1.96 -31.84 -9.28
N PHE A 160 -2.00 -30.71 -8.57
CA PHE A 160 -3.19 -29.88 -8.51
C PHE A 160 -3.54 -29.25 -9.86
N GLU A 161 -2.56 -28.71 -10.59
CA GLU A 161 -2.74 -28.20 -11.95
C GLU A 161 -3.23 -29.31 -12.90
N SER A 162 -2.62 -30.50 -12.83
CA SER A 162 -3.01 -31.64 -13.66
C SER A 162 -4.44 -32.12 -13.39
N VAL A 163 -4.90 -32.08 -12.14
CA VAL A 163 -6.25 -32.54 -11.75
C VAL A 163 -7.30 -31.47 -12.02
N SER A 164 -6.99 -30.21 -11.74
CA SER A 164 -7.94 -29.09 -11.85
C SER A 164 -8.08 -28.53 -13.26
N GLY A 165 -7.05 -28.69 -14.10
CA GLY A 165 -6.95 -27.98 -15.39
C GLY A 165 -6.82 -26.46 -15.24
N LEU A 166 -6.63 -25.95 -14.01
CA LEU A 166 -6.36 -24.54 -13.74
C LEU A 166 -4.88 -24.27 -13.93
N SER A 167 -4.52 -23.34 -14.82
CA SER A 167 -3.14 -22.85 -14.94
C SER A 167 -2.67 -22.37 -13.57
N ASN A 168 -1.62 -22.99 -13.05
CA ASN A 168 -1.04 -22.64 -11.76
C ASN A 168 0.22 -21.76 -11.94
N GLU A 169 0.16 -20.84 -12.91
CA GLU A 169 1.16 -19.80 -13.12
C GLU A 169 1.48 -19.10 -11.79
N HIS A 170 2.78 -19.03 -11.49
CA HIS A 170 3.31 -18.46 -10.24
C HIS A 170 2.85 -19.13 -8.93
N GLY A 171 2.28 -20.34 -8.97
CA GLY A 171 1.92 -21.16 -7.80
C GLY A 171 0.71 -20.65 -7.01
N ARG A 172 -0.13 -19.84 -7.66
CA ARG A 172 -1.20 -19.07 -7.03
C ARG A 172 -2.36 -19.93 -6.52
N GLU A 173 -2.87 -20.82 -7.35
CA GLU A 173 -4.01 -21.68 -7.00
C GLU A 173 -3.57 -22.79 -6.03
N SER A 174 -2.34 -23.29 -6.14
CA SER A 174 -1.78 -24.21 -5.13
C SER A 174 -1.55 -23.53 -3.80
N THR A 175 -1.11 -22.27 -3.77
CA THR A 175 -0.97 -21.50 -2.52
C THR A 175 -2.32 -21.27 -1.86
N LEU A 176 -3.36 -20.92 -2.63
CA LEU A 176 -4.71 -20.81 -2.10
C LEU A 176 -5.19 -22.09 -1.44
N LEU A 177 -5.02 -23.22 -2.14
CA LEU A 177 -5.44 -24.51 -1.63
C LEU A 177 -4.66 -24.87 -0.36
N ALA A 178 -3.35 -24.62 -0.33
CA ALA A 178 -2.52 -24.84 0.86
C ALA A 178 -3.02 -24.02 2.06
N GLU A 179 -3.35 -22.75 1.85
CA GLU A 179 -3.92 -21.87 2.87
C GLU A 179 -5.31 -22.33 3.32
N GLY A 180 -6.17 -22.72 2.39
CA GLY A 180 -7.49 -23.30 2.70
C GLY A 180 -7.38 -24.57 3.54
N ILE A 181 -6.45 -25.47 3.20
CA ILE A 181 -6.16 -26.67 4.01
C ILE A 181 -5.69 -26.27 5.41
N ALA A 182 -4.78 -25.30 5.53
CA ALA A 182 -4.29 -24.84 6.83
C ALA A 182 -5.43 -24.29 7.70
N TYR A 183 -6.32 -23.45 7.14
CA TYR A 183 -7.50 -22.93 7.86
C TYR A 183 -8.52 -24.03 8.21
N ALA A 184 -8.70 -25.03 7.34
CA ALA A 184 -9.57 -26.17 7.59
C ALA A 184 -9.08 -26.97 8.80
N ILE A 185 -7.79 -27.32 8.84
CA ILE A 185 -7.15 -28.07 9.93
C ILE A 185 -7.12 -27.23 11.22
N GLN A 186 -6.80 -25.95 11.12
CA GLN A 186 -6.87 -25.02 12.26
C GLN A 186 -8.27 -25.01 12.87
N GLY A 187 -9.33 -24.97 12.06
CA GLY A 187 -10.71 -25.02 12.54
C GLY A 187 -11.14 -26.38 13.14
N ILE A 188 -10.35 -27.44 12.98
CA ILE A 188 -10.59 -28.76 13.59
C ILE A 188 -9.90 -28.86 14.95
N TYR A 189 -8.63 -28.46 15.04
CA TYR A 189 -7.79 -28.67 16.22
C TYR A 189 -7.67 -27.46 17.15
N ALA A 190 -7.96 -26.25 16.67
CA ALA A 190 -8.04 -25.04 17.48
C ALA A 190 -9.44 -24.39 17.42
N PRO A 191 -10.53 -25.14 17.69
CA PRO A 191 -11.89 -24.62 17.59
C PRO A 191 -12.15 -23.55 18.66
N ASP A 192 -11.44 -23.54 19.79
CA ASP A 192 -11.60 -22.58 20.89
C ASP A 192 -11.27 -21.13 20.52
N VAL A 193 -10.58 -20.91 19.39
CA VAL A 193 -10.36 -19.58 18.81
C VAL A 193 -11.56 -19.16 17.94
N GLN A 194 -12.44 -20.08 17.55
CA GLN A 194 -13.66 -19.80 16.78
C GLN A 194 -14.85 -19.30 17.63
N PRO A 195 -15.01 -19.60 18.94
CA PRO A 195 -15.90 -18.86 19.81
C PRO A 195 -15.09 -17.97 20.76
N LEU A 196 -14.44 -16.94 20.23
CA LEU A 196 -14.60 -15.64 20.88
C LEU A 196 -16.06 -15.16 20.61
N GLY A 197 -17.05 -15.92 21.10
CA GLY A 197 -18.49 -15.89 20.76
C GLY A 197 -19.26 -14.62 21.16
N SER A 198 -18.53 -13.56 21.44
CA SER A 198 -18.98 -12.16 21.58
C SER A 198 -17.78 -11.19 21.56
N LEU A 199 -16.54 -11.69 21.41
CA LEU A 199 -15.26 -11.04 21.72
C LEU A 199 -14.24 -11.09 20.57
N ALA A 200 -14.49 -11.84 19.49
CA ALA A 200 -13.69 -11.73 18.29
C ALA A 200 -14.12 -10.42 17.64
N PRO A 201 -13.21 -9.68 16.97
CA PRO A 201 -13.64 -8.74 15.97
C PRO A 201 -14.57 -9.52 15.04
N VAL A 202 -15.87 -9.24 15.14
CA VAL A 202 -16.90 -9.66 14.19
C VAL A 202 -16.32 -9.28 12.86
N SER A 203 -15.87 -10.27 12.05
CA SER A 203 -15.45 -10.14 10.65
C SER A 203 -15.41 -8.67 10.20
N GLY A 204 -14.37 -7.96 10.65
CA GLY A 204 -14.42 -6.50 10.74
C GLY A 204 -14.15 -5.88 9.38
N GLU A 205 -14.82 -4.76 9.10
CA GLU A 205 -14.43 -3.81 8.06
C GLU A 205 -12.91 -3.56 8.16
N GLY A 206 -12.11 -4.23 7.32
CA GLY A 206 -10.64 -4.20 7.39
C GLY A 206 -9.90 -5.52 7.17
N GLU A 207 -10.56 -6.69 7.17
CA GLU A 207 -9.89 -7.94 6.75
C GLU A 207 -9.62 -7.93 5.24
N ARG A 208 -8.37 -8.25 4.85
CA ARG A 208 -7.98 -8.36 3.43
C ARG A 208 -8.87 -9.37 2.69
N ALA A 209 -9.33 -9.01 1.49
CA ALA A 209 -10.22 -9.85 0.69
C ALA A 209 -9.64 -11.25 0.43
N ASP A 210 -8.34 -11.38 0.22
CA ASP A 210 -7.70 -12.67 0.00
C ASP A 210 -7.68 -13.55 1.28
N VAL A 211 -7.58 -12.96 2.46
CA VAL A 211 -7.68 -13.67 3.75
C VAL A 211 -9.11 -14.17 3.97
N ILE A 212 -10.11 -13.37 3.62
CA ILE A 212 -11.53 -13.78 3.66
C ILE A 212 -11.76 -14.99 2.75
N VAL A 213 -11.23 -14.96 1.53
CA VAL A 213 -11.34 -16.09 0.58
C VAL A 213 -10.66 -17.35 1.13
N ARG A 214 -9.44 -17.25 1.70
CA ARG A 214 -8.73 -18.39 2.30
C ARG A 214 -9.48 -18.99 3.48
N LYS A 215 -10.00 -18.16 4.39
CA LYS A 215 -10.81 -18.61 5.54
C LYS A 215 -12.08 -19.31 5.09
N LYS A 216 -12.80 -18.71 4.13
CA LYS A 216 -14.02 -19.27 3.55
C LYS A 216 -13.74 -20.59 2.82
N LEU A 217 -12.65 -20.68 2.06
CA LEU A 217 -12.21 -21.95 1.49
C LEU A 217 -11.92 -22.98 2.58
N GLY A 218 -11.22 -22.60 3.64
CA GLY A 218 -10.95 -23.48 4.77
C GLY A 218 -12.22 -23.99 5.46
N GLU A 219 -13.23 -23.13 5.64
CA GLU A 219 -14.55 -23.53 6.15
C GLU A 219 -15.24 -24.56 5.24
N THR A 220 -15.21 -24.33 3.93
CA THR A 220 -15.79 -25.23 2.93
C THR A 220 -15.05 -26.57 2.84
N LEU A 221 -13.72 -26.56 2.93
CA LEU A 221 -12.89 -27.76 2.90
C LEU A 221 -12.94 -28.56 4.20
N ARG A 222 -13.24 -27.91 5.34
CA ARG A 222 -13.18 -28.50 6.68
C ARG A 222 -13.91 -29.84 6.82
N PRO A 223 -15.15 -30.04 6.36
CA PRO A 223 -15.83 -31.33 6.50
C PRO A 223 -15.07 -32.45 5.79
N LYS A 224 -14.51 -32.15 4.60
CA LYS A 224 -13.78 -33.14 3.80
C LYS A 224 -12.39 -33.42 4.35
N VAL A 225 -11.69 -32.39 4.84
CA VAL A 225 -10.41 -32.54 5.55
C VAL A 225 -10.58 -33.38 6.81
N LYS A 226 -11.64 -33.13 7.59
CA LYS A 226 -11.97 -33.91 8.79
C LYS A 226 -12.22 -35.39 8.45
N GLU A 227 -13.00 -35.67 7.41
CA GLU A 227 -13.23 -37.04 6.92
C GLU A 227 -11.91 -37.76 6.60
N TYR A 228 -10.96 -37.07 5.94
CA TYR A 228 -9.68 -37.66 5.57
C TYR A 228 -8.77 -37.90 6.78
N LEU A 229 -8.70 -36.94 7.70
CA LEU A 229 -7.91 -37.05 8.93
C LEU A 229 -8.42 -38.19 9.83
N GLU A 230 -9.74 -38.30 10.01
CA GLU A 230 -10.35 -39.36 10.82
C GLU A 230 -10.19 -40.75 10.18
N ALA A 231 -10.19 -40.83 8.85
CA ALA A 231 -10.00 -42.06 8.11
C ALA A 231 -8.51 -42.43 7.87
N GLY A 232 -7.57 -41.61 8.32
CA GLY A 232 -6.13 -41.79 8.07
C GLY A 232 -5.77 -41.81 6.58
N LYS A 233 -6.53 -41.09 5.75
CA LYS A 233 -6.34 -41.04 4.28
C LYS A 233 -5.36 -39.95 3.89
N ASN A 234 -4.52 -40.27 2.91
CA ASN A 234 -3.65 -39.29 2.27
C ASN A 234 -4.43 -38.46 1.25
N LEU A 235 -3.95 -37.24 1.01
CA LEU A 235 -4.42 -36.33 -0.01
C LEU A 235 -4.19 -36.98 -1.38
N ASP A 236 -5.27 -37.14 -2.14
CA ASP A 236 -5.28 -37.82 -3.43
C ASP A 236 -5.95 -36.96 -4.52
N GLY A 237 -6.03 -37.49 -5.74
CA GLY A 237 -6.67 -36.79 -6.86
C GLY A 237 -8.16 -36.53 -6.63
N GLY A 238 -8.85 -37.36 -5.83
CA GLY A 238 -10.25 -37.15 -5.48
C GLY A 238 -10.44 -35.93 -4.57
N PHE A 239 -9.57 -35.76 -3.57
CA PHE A 239 -9.54 -34.55 -2.75
C PHE A 239 -9.21 -33.31 -3.58
N LEU A 240 -8.18 -33.38 -4.45
CA LEU A 240 -7.78 -32.26 -5.29
C LEU A 240 -8.90 -31.83 -6.25
N SER A 241 -9.62 -32.78 -6.84
CA SER A 241 -10.78 -32.50 -7.70
C SER A 241 -11.90 -31.82 -6.93
N PHE A 242 -12.25 -32.34 -5.74
CA PHE A 242 -13.24 -31.72 -4.87
C PHE A 242 -12.84 -30.29 -4.49
N ALA A 243 -11.60 -30.10 -4.04
CA ALA A 243 -11.11 -28.79 -3.64
C ALA A 243 -11.06 -27.79 -4.81
N SER A 244 -10.74 -28.28 -6.01
CA SER A 244 -10.79 -27.48 -7.24
C SER A 244 -12.20 -26.98 -7.54
N GLU A 245 -13.22 -27.83 -7.43
CA GLU A 245 -14.62 -27.41 -7.59
C GLU A 245 -15.01 -26.33 -6.59
N GLU A 246 -14.59 -26.46 -5.33
CA GLU A 246 -14.87 -25.46 -4.29
C GLU A 246 -14.14 -24.14 -4.55
N ILE A 247 -12.89 -24.18 -5.02
CA ILE A 247 -12.15 -23.00 -5.46
C ILE A 247 -12.87 -22.31 -6.63
N MET A 248 -13.37 -23.08 -7.61
CA MET A 248 -14.14 -22.51 -8.73
C MET A 248 -15.47 -21.89 -8.27
N LYS A 249 -16.15 -22.48 -7.28
CA LYS A 249 -17.42 -21.98 -6.71
C LYS A 249 -17.24 -20.70 -5.88
N LEU A 250 -16.10 -20.55 -5.20
CA LEU A 250 -15.80 -19.35 -4.40
C LEU A 250 -15.50 -18.11 -5.25
N GLY A 251 -15.49 -18.26 -6.58
CA GLY A 251 -14.87 -17.33 -7.50
C GLY A 251 -13.37 -17.57 -7.46
N LYS A 252 -12.74 -17.62 -8.64
CA LYS A 252 -11.27 -17.60 -8.74
C LYS A 252 -10.75 -16.56 -7.75
N LEU A 253 -9.66 -16.84 -7.03
CA LEU A 253 -8.87 -15.74 -6.48
C LEU A 253 -8.66 -14.71 -7.63
N PRO A 254 -8.40 -13.43 -7.35
CA PRO A 254 -7.95 -12.52 -8.40
C PRO A 254 -6.61 -13.04 -8.92
N ALA A 255 -6.56 -13.45 -10.21
CA ALA A 255 -5.32 -13.59 -10.97
C ALA A 255 -4.44 -12.38 -10.68
N GLU A 256 -3.12 -12.48 -10.84
CA GLU A 256 -2.38 -11.27 -11.23
C GLU A 256 -3.24 -10.57 -12.28
N ALA A 257 -3.75 -9.39 -11.93
CA ALA A 257 -5.04 -8.91 -12.42
C ALA A 257 -5.06 -8.85 -13.95
N THR A 258 -5.51 -9.94 -14.59
CA THR A 258 -6.33 -9.84 -15.78
C THR A 258 -7.71 -9.60 -15.22
N PRO A 259 -8.23 -8.36 -15.29
CA PRO A 259 -9.51 -8.06 -14.70
C PRO A 259 -10.53 -9.01 -15.34
N ASN A 260 -11.49 -9.48 -14.55
CA ASN A 260 -12.74 -9.97 -15.12
C ASN A 260 -13.42 -8.71 -15.70
N ILE A 261 -12.92 -8.24 -16.85
CA ILE A 261 -13.29 -6.96 -17.43
C ILE A 261 -14.76 -7.11 -17.82
N ASP A 262 -15.67 -6.43 -17.12
CA ASP A 262 -17.02 -6.25 -17.63
C ASP A 262 -16.88 -5.66 -19.04
N SER A 263 -17.50 -6.30 -20.03
CA SER A 263 -17.60 -5.81 -21.40
C SER A 263 -17.90 -4.30 -21.49
N LYS A 264 -18.66 -3.75 -20.54
CA LYS A 264 -18.95 -2.32 -20.45
C LYS A 264 -17.73 -1.48 -20.06
N ASP A 265 -16.95 -1.95 -19.09
CA ASP A 265 -15.74 -1.26 -18.65
C ASP A 265 -14.64 -1.31 -19.70
N ARG A 266 -14.52 -2.44 -20.43
CA ARG A 266 -13.65 -2.49 -21.61
C ARG A 266 -14.03 -1.40 -22.60
N THR A 267 -15.33 -1.30 -22.91
CA THR A 267 -15.86 -0.33 -23.87
C THR A 267 -15.56 1.10 -23.40
N ARG A 268 -15.74 1.40 -22.11
CA ARG A 268 -15.44 2.72 -21.52
C ARG A 268 -13.96 3.07 -21.64
N ALA A 269 -13.06 2.14 -21.29
CA ALA A 269 -11.62 2.35 -21.39
C ALA A 269 -11.18 2.55 -22.86
N GLU A 270 -11.71 1.76 -23.79
CA GLU A 270 -11.43 1.91 -25.23
C GLU A 270 -11.93 3.25 -25.76
N GLN A 271 -13.12 3.66 -25.36
CA GLN A 271 -13.68 4.95 -25.73
C GLN A 271 -12.83 6.10 -25.18
N TYR A 272 -12.38 6.01 -23.93
CA TYR A 272 -11.46 6.97 -23.33
C TYR A 272 -10.15 7.09 -24.12
N TRP A 273 -9.48 5.97 -24.46
CA TRP A 273 -8.25 6.02 -25.24
C TRP A 273 -8.48 6.61 -26.63
N GLN A 274 -9.56 6.23 -27.31
CA GLN A 274 -9.90 6.82 -28.61
C GLN A 274 -10.13 8.33 -28.50
N GLU A 275 -10.90 8.79 -27.51
CA GLU A 275 -11.19 10.21 -27.31
C GLU A 275 -9.95 11.03 -26.96
N LYS A 276 -9.01 10.47 -26.19
CA LYS A 276 -7.83 11.22 -25.71
C LYS A 276 -6.58 11.08 -26.58
N LEU A 277 -6.47 10.01 -27.37
CA LEU A 277 -5.28 9.70 -28.16
C LEU A 277 -5.52 9.76 -29.68
N SER A 278 -6.75 9.97 -30.14
CA SER A 278 -7.02 10.12 -31.58
C SER A 278 -6.32 11.37 -32.14
N GLY A 279 -5.46 11.17 -33.14
CA GLY A 279 -4.68 12.25 -33.78
C GLY A 279 -3.45 12.69 -33.00
N GLU A 280 -3.14 12.00 -31.90
CA GLU A 280 -1.98 12.27 -31.04
C GLU A 280 -0.75 11.47 -31.50
N THR A 281 0.44 12.07 -31.36
CA THR A 281 1.69 11.32 -31.48
C THR A 281 1.92 10.55 -30.17
N LEU A 282 1.99 9.23 -30.26
CA LEU A 282 2.26 8.34 -29.14
C LEU A 282 3.77 8.09 -28.97
N ILE A 283 4.18 7.66 -27.78
CA ILE A 283 5.54 7.19 -27.52
C ILE A 283 5.75 5.89 -28.32
N SER A 284 6.69 5.92 -29.27
CA SER A 284 6.96 4.81 -30.19
C SER A 284 7.68 3.65 -29.53
N GLU A 285 8.45 3.93 -28.48
CA GLU A 285 9.24 2.96 -27.74
C GLU A 285 8.29 2.03 -26.96
N PRO A 286 8.42 0.71 -27.10
CA PRO A 286 7.59 -0.22 -26.35
C PRO A 286 7.84 -0.05 -24.84
N GLN A 287 6.78 -0.18 -24.05
CA GLN A 287 6.91 -0.26 -22.59
C GLN A 287 7.54 -1.60 -22.23
N ASP A 288 8.51 -1.58 -21.31
CA ASP A 288 9.18 -2.81 -20.86
C ASP A 288 8.15 -3.82 -20.30
N PRO A 289 8.20 -5.11 -20.71
CA PRO A 289 7.30 -6.12 -20.19
C PRO A 289 7.40 -6.36 -18.68
N LYS A 290 8.46 -5.92 -17.99
CA LYS A 290 8.57 -5.97 -16.52
C LYS A 290 8.01 -4.73 -15.85
N CYS A 291 7.68 -3.68 -16.60
CA CYS A 291 7.12 -2.44 -16.05
C CYS A 291 5.90 -2.74 -15.18
N GLN A 292 5.91 -2.18 -13.98
CA GLN A 292 4.84 -2.26 -12.98
C GLN A 292 4.28 -0.87 -12.66
N ILE A 293 5.12 0.17 -12.74
CA ILE A 293 4.78 1.56 -12.43
C ILE A 293 5.02 2.47 -13.64
N SER A 294 4.03 3.31 -13.97
CA SER A 294 4.25 4.48 -14.82
C SER A 294 4.05 5.75 -14.00
N VAL A 295 5.10 6.55 -13.86
CA VAL A 295 5.03 7.88 -13.23
C VAL A 295 4.61 8.88 -14.30
N VAL A 296 3.55 9.66 -14.05
CA VAL A 296 3.04 10.68 -14.98
C VAL A 296 3.18 12.07 -14.36
N VAL A 297 3.87 12.97 -15.07
CA VAL A 297 4.25 14.28 -14.54
C VAL A 297 3.93 15.40 -15.54
N PRO A 298 2.97 16.31 -15.25
CA PRO A 298 2.76 17.50 -16.06
C PRO A 298 3.82 18.56 -15.76
N ILE A 299 4.33 19.21 -16.81
CA ILE A 299 5.30 20.31 -16.73
C ILE A 299 4.74 21.55 -17.41
N PHE A 300 4.61 22.64 -16.65
CA PHE A 300 4.28 23.96 -17.15
C PHE A 300 5.16 25.01 -16.49
N ASN A 301 6.00 25.71 -17.28
CA ASN A 301 6.86 26.80 -16.80
C ASN A 301 7.71 26.41 -15.57
N GLU A 302 8.26 25.19 -15.60
CA GLU A 302 9.06 24.64 -14.52
C GLU A 302 10.54 24.92 -14.69
N GLU A 303 11.26 25.07 -13.57
CA GLU A 303 12.71 25.21 -13.59
C GLU A 303 13.40 23.86 -13.78
N LYS A 304 14.44 23.83 -14.62
CA LYS A 304 15.30 22.65 -14.85
C LYS A 304 15.79 22.02 -13.54
N ALA A 305 16.12 22.84 -12.54
CA ALA A 305 16.57 22.39 -11.23
C ALA A 305 15.53 21.53 -10.49
N ASN A 306 14.23 21.85 -10.60
CA ASN A 306 13.15 21.08 -9.96
C ASN A 306 12.98 19.73 -10.65
N VAL A 307 13.01 19.70 -11.98
CA VAL A 307 12.96 18.46 -12.77
C VAL A 307 14.15 17.56 -12.42
N PHE A 308 15.38 18.10 -12.34
CA PHE A 308 16.53 17.33 -11.90
C PHE A 308 16.43 16.88 -10.44
N ARG A 309 15.83 17.66 -9.53
CA ARG A 309 15.62 17.23 -8.14
C ARG A 309 14.68 16.04 -8.06
N GLN A 310 13.58 16.07 -8.81
CA GLN A 310 12.67 14.94 -8.92
C GLN A 310 13.39 13.71 -9.50
N LEU A 311 14.08 13.86 -10.62
CA LEU A 311 14.80 12.77 -11.28
C LEU A 311 15.90 12.18 -10.38
N LYS A 312 16.65 13.00 -9.64
CA LYS A 312 17.62 12.54 -8.63
C LYS A 312 16.95 11.70 -7.54
N SER A 313 15.73 12.03 -7.13
CA SER A 313 14.98 11.23 -6.14
C SER A 313 14.48 9.91 -6.69
N ILE A 314 14.14 9.86 -7.98
CA ILE A 314 13.76 8.63 -8.70
C ILE A 314 14.98 7.72 -8.90
N LEU A 315 16.13 8.29 -9.28
CA LEU A 315 17.38 7.54 -9.43
C LEU A 315 17.84 6.88 -8.12
N LYS A 316 17.49 7.48 -6.98
CA LYS A 316 17.82 6.96 -5.63
C LYS A 316 16.87 5.86 -5.15
N GLN A 317 15.84 5.49 -5.91
CA GLN A 317 14.95 4.39 -5.53
C GLN A 317 15.72 3.07 -5.46
N ARG A 318 15.46 2.30 -4.41
CA ARG A 318 16.09 1.02 -4.06
C ARG A 318 15.04 -0.07 -4.13
N GLU A 319 15.50 -1.31 -4.27
CA GLU A 319 14.64 -2.51 -4.34
C GLU A 319 13.67 -2.48 -5.53
N ILE A 320 14.01 -1.74 -6.58
CA ILE A 320 13.31 -1.68 -7.85
C ILE A 320 14.33 -1.48 -8.97
N ASN A 321 14.18 -2.21 -10.08
CA ASN A 321 15.04 -2.05 -11.25
C ASN A 321 14.44 -1.01 -12.21
N SER A 322 15.28 -0.39 -13.05
CA SER A 322 14.81 0.60 -14.03
C SER A 322 13.82 0.02 -15.05
N GLU A 323 13.88 -1.28 -15.35
CA GLU A 323 12.92 -2.00 -16.21
C GLU A 323 11.52 -2.12 -15.58
N GLU A 324 11.39 -1.97 -14.26
CA GLU A 324 10.13 -2.14 -13.53
C GLU A 324 9.32 -0.84 -13.43
N PHE A 325 9.85 0.28 -13.90
CA PHE A 325 9.12 1.54 -13.99
C PHE A 325 9.47 2.36 -15.22
N GLU A 326 8.56 3.24 -15.61
CA GLU A 326 8.82 4.31 -16.56
C GLU A 326 8.34 5.66 -16.01
N VAL A 327 8.90 6.76 -16.53
CA VAL A 327 8.49 8.13 -16.19
C VAL A 327 8.14 8.85 -17.47
N ILE A 328 6.92 9.37 -17.53
CA ILE A 328 6.37 10.10 -18.67
C ILE A 328 6.10 11.54 -18.24
N TYR A 329 6.92 12.45 -18.76
CA TYR A 329 6.70 13.88 -18.63
C TYR A 329 5.82 14.38 -19.77
N VAL A 330 4.87 15.28 -19.48
CA VAL A 330 4.12 16.02 -20.49
C VAL A 330 4.42 17.50 -20.35
N VAL A 331 5.22 18.04 -21.26
CA VAL A 331 5.58 19.46 -21.26
C VAL A 331 4.51 20.22 -22.04
N ASN A 332 3.71 21.01 -21.33
CA ASN A 332 2.47 21.56 -21.87
C ASN A 332 2.43 23.09 -21.83
N ASN A 333 1.69 23.68 -22.77
CA ASN A 333 1.16 25.05 -22.70
C ASN A 333 -0.05 25.19 -23.64
N SER A 334 -0.65 26.38 -23.67
CA SER A 334 -1.64 26.77 -24.69
C SER A 334 -0.96 27.53 -25.84
N PRO A 335 -1.58 27.60 -27.04
CA PRO A 335 -1.08 28.41 -28.16
C PRO A 335 -0.82 29.88 -27.79
N GLU A 336 -1.57 30.43 -26.83
CA GLU A 336 -1.44 31.82 -26.37
C GLU A 336 -0.34 32.03 -25.30
N ALA A 337 0.41 30.99 -24.95
CA ALA A 337 1.48 31.10 -23.95
C ALA A 337 2.60 32.04 -24.41
N GLY A 338 3.06 32.88 -23.48
CA GLY A 338 4.15 33.83 -23.70
C GLY A 338 5.52 33.15 -23.90
N GLU A 339 6.47 33.90 -24.45
CA GLU A 339 7.79 33.38 -24.82
C GLU A 339 8.60 32.88 -23.60
N GLU A 340 8.40 33.45 -22.42
CA GLU A 340 9.05 32.99 -21.18
C GLU A 340 8.69 31.53 -20.88
N ILE A 341 7.39 31.19 -20.92
CA ILE A 341 6.90 29.82 -20.69
C ILE A 341 7.43 28.88 -21.78
N ARG A 342 7.43 29.34 -23.04
CA ARG A 342 7.92 28.56 -24.17
C ARG A 342 9.42 28.27 -24.05
N ASN A 343 10.21 29.22 -23.57
CA ASN A 343 11.64 29.03 -23.34
C ASN A 343 11.92 28.06 -22.20
N ALA A 344 11.23 28.20 -21.06
CA ALA A 344 11.36 27.26 -19.95
C ALA A 344 11.01 25.82 -20.39
N ASN A 345 9.90 25.66 -21.10
CA ASN A 345 9.49 24.36 -21.64
C ASN A 345 10.51 23.81 -22.66
N ARG A 346 11.09 24.67 -23.52
CA ARG A 346 12.10 24.26 -24.51
C ARG A 346 13.37 23.74 -23.84
N GLU A 347 13.79 24.35 -22.72
CA GLU A 347 14.95 23.90 -21.94
C GLU A 347 14.74 22.49 -21.38
N ILE A 348 13.54 22.18 -20.87
CA ILE A 348 13.22 20.82 -20.42
C ILE A 348 13.19 19.83 -21.60
N LEU A 349 12.60 20.24 -22.72
CA LEU A 349 12.51 19.42 -23.92
C LEU A 349 13.88 19.14 -24.58
N SER A 350 14.88 19.98 -24.36
CA SER A 350 16.24 19.80 -24.91
C SER A 350 17.12 18.88 -24.07
N LEU A 351 16.69 18.48 -22.86
CA LEU A 351 17.49 17.60 -22.00
C LEU A 351 17.81 16.26 -22.70
N PRO A 352 19.08 15.84 -22.76
CA PRO A 352 19.52 14.62 -23.45
C PRO A 352 19.32 13.35 -22.62
N ILE A 353 18.13 13.23 -21.98
CA ILE A 353 17.71 12.11 -21.12
C ILE A 353 16.49 11.36 -21.68
N TRP A 354 15.79 11.94 -22.66
CA TRP A 354 14.54 11.41 -23.19
C TRP A 354 14.78 10.28 -24.20
N LYS A 355 14.28 9.08 -23.93
CA LYS A 355 14.45 7.92 -24.83
C LYS A 355 13.72 8.09 -26.16
N ASN A 356 12.61 8.82 -26.16
CA ASN A 356 11.77 9.05 -27.34
C ASN A 356 12.06 10.37 -28.07
N ARG A 357 13.20 11.01 -27.78
CA ARG A 357 13.62 12.22 -28.46
C ARG A 357 15.10 12.10 -28.82
N PRO A 358 15.47 12.08 -30.11
CA PRO A 358 16.88 12.08 -30.49
C PRO A 358 17.49 13.44 -30.11
N VAL A 359 18.52 13.43 -29.27
CA VAL A 359 19.27 14.64 -28.92
C VAL A 359 20.70 14.50 -29.42
N GLY A 360 21.16 15.48 -30.22
CA GLY A 360 22.57 15.64 -30.53
C GLY A 360 23.31 16.09 -29.27
N ILE A 361 24.42 15.43 -28.93
CA ILE A 361 25.13 15.55 -27.64
C ILE A 361 25.80 16.93 -27.41
N GLU A 362 25.62 17.92 -28.29
CA GLU A 362 26.36 19.19 -28.26
C GLU A 362 25.63 20.34 -27.53
N ASP A 363 24.99 20.10 -26.37
CA ASP A 363 24.39 21.19 -25.61
C ASP A 363 25.40 21.79 -24.60
N ASN A 364 26.03 22.90 -25.01
CA ASN A 364 26.97 23.68 -24.19
C ASN A 364 26.34 24.35 -22.94
N SER A 365 25.04 24.11 -22.67
CA SER A 365 24.28 24.73 -21.57
C SER A 365 24.27 23.94 -20.25
N LEU A 366 24.74 22.69 -20.25
CA LEU A 366 24.81 21.87 -19.03
C LEU A 366 26.11 22.10 -18.25
N SER A 367 26.00 22.24 -16.93
CA SER A 367 27.16 22.21 -16.03
C SER A 367 27.79 20.82 -15.98
N GLU A 368 29.01 20.70 -15.44
CA GLU A 368 29.66 19.38 -15.31
C GLU A 368 28.87 18.42 -14.42
N GLU A 369 28.35 18.91 -13.29
CA GLU A 369 27.47 18.13 -12.41
C GLU A 369 26.17 17.69 -13.10
N GLU A 370 25.61 18.54 -13.97
CA GLU A 370 24.43 18.18 -14.75
C GLU A 370 24.74 17.13 -15.82
N ARG A 371 25.95 17.17 -16.42
CA ARG A 371 26.38 16.16 -17.40
C ARG A 371 26.57 14.80 -16.76
N GLU A 372 27.22 14.73 -15.60
CA GLU A 372 27.37 13.48 -14.83
C GLU A 372 26.00 12.89 -14.49
N LEU A 373 25.09 13.72 -13.98
CA LEU A 373 23.73 13.31 -13.68
C LEU A 373 22.98 12.80 -14.92
N VAL A 374 23.09 13.50 -16.05
CA VAL A 374 22.46 13.10 -17.31
C VAL A 374 22.91 11.71 -17.74
N GLU A 375 24.20 11.38 -17.62
CA GLU A 375 24.70 10.05 -17.97
C GLU A 375 24.13 8.97 -17.05
N GLU A 376 23.97 9.24 -15.74
CA GLU A 376 23.29 8.32 -14.83
C GLU A 376 21.81 8.14 -15.19
N LEU A 377 21.11 9.25 -15.49
CA LEU A 377 19.68 9.26 -15.81
C LEU A 377 19.32 8.55 -17.11
N ARG A 378 20.25 8.45 -18.07
CA ARG A 378 20.03 7.70 -19.33
C ARG A 378 19.75 6.21 -19.12
N ASN A 379 20.13 5.66 -17.97
CA ASN A 379 19.82 4.27 -17.60
C ASN A 379 18.34 4.08 -17.18
N LEU A 380 17.62 5.17 -16.91
CA LEU A 380 16.20 5.14 -16.56
C LEU A 380 15.31 5.17 -17.79
N ASN A 381 14.09 4.64 -17.68
CA ASN A 381 13.07 4.71 -18.72
C ASN A 381 12.33 6.07 -18.67
N LEU A 382 12.96 7.10 -19.23
CA LEU A 382 12.44 8.47 -19.24
C LEU A 382 11.89 8.84 -20.62
N PHE A 383 10.66 9.32 -20.65
CA PHE A 383 9.95 9.72 -21.86
C PHE A 383 9.34 11.11 -21.72
N VAL A 384 9.17 11.80 -22.85
CA VAL A 384 8.55 13.13 -22.88
C VAL A 384 7.50 13.24 -23.99
N ILE A 385 6.33 13.79 -23.65
CA ILE A 385 5.29 14.16 -24.59
C ILE A 385 5.36 15.68 -24.78
N ASP A 386 5.66 16.12 -26.00
CA ASP A 386 5.72 17.54 -26.33
C ASP A 386 4.33 18.09 -26.67
N LYS A 387 3.80 18.89 -25.73
CA LYS A 387 2.58 19.68 -25.86
C LYS A 387 2.85 21.17 -25.71
N SER A 388 4.05 21.59 -26.08
CA SER A 388 4.49 22.99 -25.94
C SER A 388 5.08 23.63 -27.19
N THR A 389 5.60 22.81 -28.11
CA THR A 389 6.08 23.27 -29.42
C THR A 389 4.90 23.73 -30.29
N PRO A 390 5.06 24.83 -31.07
CA PRO A 390 4.04 25.30 -32.01
C PRO A 390 3.48 24.19 -32.91
N GLY A 391 2.15 24.04 -32.89
CA GLY A 391 1.40 23.02 -33.62
C GLY A 391 1.06 21.78 -32.80
N ASN A 392 1.72 21.56 -31.65
CA ASN A 392 1.47 20.43 -30.77
C ASN A 392 0.69 20.80 -29.49
N GLU A 393 0.48 22.10 -29.24
CA GLU A 393 -0.09 22.59 -27.99
C GLU A 393 -1.50 22.05 -27.70
N ILE A 394 -1.85 22.02 -26.42
CA ILE A 394 -3.23 21.72 -26.00
C ILE A 394 -4.03 23.02 -26.04
N VAL A 395 -5.08 23.07 -26.87
CA VAL A 395 -5.96 24.24 -26.95
C VAL A 395 -6.65 24.48 -25.61
N LYS A 396 -6.55 25.72 -25.09
CA LYS A 396 -7.02 26.09 -23.75
C LYS A 396 -6.49 25.10 -22.69
N CYS A 397 -5.19 24.86 -22.70
CA CYS A 397 -4.54 23.94 -21.78
C CYS A 397 -4.79 24.36 -20.33
N ASN A 398 -5.12 23.39 -19.50
CA ASN A 398 -5.05 23.46 -18.04
C ASN A 398 -4.28 22.22 -17.54
N VAL A 399 -4.02 22.16 -16.24
CA VAL A 399 -3.30 21.03 -15.64
C VAL A 399 -4.03 19.70 -15.85
N ALA A 400 -5.36 19.69 -15.76
CA ALA A 400 -6.18 18.50 -15.94
C ALA A 400 -6.01 17.88 -17.34
N LYS A 401 -6.03 18.69 -18.40
CA LYS A 401 -5.81 18.21 -19.78
C LYS A 401 -4.40 17.66 -19.98
N ALA A 402 -3.39 18.30 -19.41
CA ALA A 402 -2.01 17.82 -19.49
C ALA A 402 -1.87 16.47 -18.78
N ARG A 403 -2.32 16.37 -17.52
CA ARG A 403 -2.40 15.11 -16.75
C ARG A 403 -3.14 14.04 -17.53
N ASN A 404 -4.29 14.36 -18.13
CA ASN A 404 -5.09 13.39 -18.86
C ASN A 404 -4.39 12.85 -20.12
N ARG A 405 -3.58 13.68 -20.81
CA ARG A 405 -2.80 13.23 -21.98
C ARG A 405 -1.75 12.20 -21.58
N ALA A 406 -1.01 12.43 -20.48
CA ALA A 406 -0.02 11.47 -19.97
C ALA A 406 -0.70 10.22 -19.38
N LEU A 407 -1.81 10.38 -18.67
CA LEU A 407 -2.61 9.29 -18.13
C LEU A 407 -3.14 8.35 -19.22
N ALA A 408 -3.68 8.92 -20.31
CA ALA A 408 -4.15 8.14 -21.44
C ALA A 408 -3.00 7.36 -22.11
N GLU A 409 -1.81 7.97 -22.25
CA GLU A 409 -0.62 7.29 -22.76
C GLU A 409 -0.21 6.11 -21.87
N ALA A 410 0.01 6.37 -20.58
CA ALA A 410 0.47 5.39 -19.60
C ALA A 410 -0.50 4.21 -19.52
N SER A 411 -1.81 4.51 -19.44
CA SER A 411 -2.82 3.46 -19.34
C SER A 411 -2.91 2.62 -20.61
N LYS A 412 -2.79 3.24 -21.79
CA LYS A 412 -2.80 2.52 -23.06
C LYS A 412 -1.56 1.65 -23.24
N ARG A 413 -0.40 2.09 -22.75
CA ARG A 413 0.85 1.30 -22.81
C ARG A 413 0.74 0.02 -21.97
N PHE A 414 0.18 0.10 -20.76
CA PHE A 414 -0.12 -1.09 -19.97
C PHE A 414 -1.15 -2.01 -20.64
N ASP A 415 -2.20 -1.44 -21.25
CA ASP A 415 -3.21 -2.21 -22.01
C ASP A 415 -2.59 -3.02 -23.15
N ILE A 416 -1.68 -2.41 -23.93
CA ILE A 416 -0.96 -3.08 -25.02
C ILE A 416 -0.15 -4.28 -24.50
N ASN A 417 0.39 -4.17 -23.29
CA ASN A 417 1.12 -5.24 -22.61
C ASN A 417 0.21 -6.25 -21.88
N ASN A 418 -1.11 -6.15 -22.04
CA ASN A 418 -2.12 -6.94 -21.30
C ASN A 418 -1.95 -6.88 -19.78
N LYS A 419 -1.56 -5.70 -19.27
CA LYS A 419 -1.33 -5.47 -17.84
C LYS A 419 -2.29 -4.44 -17.28
N ASN A 420 -2.64 -4.63 -16.01
CA ASN A 420 -3.22 -3.58 -15.18
C ASN A 420 -2.17 -3.05 -14.19
N GLY A 421 -1.20 -2.30 -14.74
CA GLY A 421 -0.13 -1.68 -13.97
C GLY A 421 -0.59 -0.57 -13.02
N ILE A 422 0.36 0.07 -12.38
CA ILE A 422 0.13 1.15 -11.41
C ILE A 422 0.55 2.46 -12.04
N ILE A 423 -0.27 3.49 -11.90
CA ILE A 423 0.04 4.86 -12.32
C ILE A 423 0.31 5.68 -11.06
N LEU A 424 1.48 6.32 -11.05
CA LEU A 424 1.87 7.30 -10.05
C LEU A 424 1.74 8.69 -10.67
N GLN A 425 0.71 9.43 -10.30
CA GLN A 425 0.57 10.81 -10.71
C GLN A 425 1.25 11.72 -9.70
N THR A 426 2.00 12.69 -10.19
CA THR A 426 2.64 13.70 -9.36
C THR A 426 2.94 14.98 -10.16
N ASP A 427 3.32 16.05 -9.49
CA ASP A 427 3.69 17.34 -10.11
C ASP A 427 5.21 17.48 -10.28
N ALA A 428 5.66 18.38 -11.14
CA ALA A 428 7.07 18.52 -11.51
C ALA A 428 7.96 19.14 -10.42
N ASP A 429 7.36 19.79 -9.42
CA ASP A 429 8.03 20.35 -8.25
C ASP A 429 7.96 19.42 -7.02
N THR A 430 7.74 18.13 -7.26
CA THR A 430 7.72 17.11 -6.22
C THR A 430 8.94 16.19 -6.27
N PHE A 431 9.32 15.60 -5.15
CA PHE A 431 10.37 14.58 -5.08
C PHE A 431 10.13 13.58 -3.95
N TYR A 432 10.74 12.40 -4.06
CA TYR A 432 10.59 11.29 -3.13
C TYR A 432 11.72 11.29 -2.09
N ASP A 433 11.39 11.42 -0.80
CA ASP A 433 12.36 11.33 0.29
C ASP A 433 12.64 9.89 0.70
N ASP A 434 11.64 9.02 0.65
CA ASP A 434 11.75 7.59 0.88
C ASP A 434 12.37 6.88 -0.34
N PRO A 435 13.59 6.29 -0.22
CA PRO A 435 14.23 5.57 -1.30
C PRO A 435 13.56 4.22 -1.60
N THR A 436 12.54 3.81 -0.86
CA THR A 436 11.78 2.57 -1.11
C THR A 436 10.35 2.83 -1.56
N PHE A 437 9.98 4.08 -1.83
CA PHE A 437 8.62 4.50 -2.17
C PHE A 437 8.00 3.63 -3.27
N PHE A 438 8.72 3.43 -4.37
CA PHE A 438 8.20 2.70 -5.54
C PHE A 438 7.96 1.22 -5.20
N ASN A 439 8.90 0.58 -4.50
CA ASN A 439 8.73 -0.81 -4.05
C ASN A 439 7.59 -0.95 -3.03
N ARG A 440 7.41 0.01 -2.12
CA ARG A 440 6.29 0.02 -1.18
C ARG A 440 4.95 0.13 -1.90
N VAL A 441 4.87 0.94 -2.96
CA VAL A 441 3.69 1.03 -3.82
C VAL A 441 3.41 -0.32 -4.50
N ILE A 442 4.41 -0.94 -5.13
CA ILE A 442 4.28 -2.26 -5.76
C ILE A 442 3.80 -3.30 -4.74
N LYS A 443 4.45 -3.38 -3.57
CA LYS A 443 4.07 -4.29 -2.49
C LYS A 443 2.63 -4.03 -2.03
N LYS A 444 2.20 -2.77 -1.91
CA LYS A 444 0.83 -2.43 -1.50
C LYS A 444 -0.22 -2.95 -2.48
N PHE A 445 -0.03 -2.74 -3.78
CA PHE A 445 -0.96 -3.20 -4.81
C PHE A 445 -0.86 -4.71 -5.07
N SER A 446 0.31 -5.32 -4.89
CA SER A 446 0.51 -6.77 -4.98
C SER A 446 -0.15 -7.49 -3.81
N ASN A 447 -0.03 -6.95 -2.60
CA ASN A 447 -0.65 -7.48 -1.39
C ASN A 447 -2.17 -7.23 -1.32
N ASN A 448 -2.69 -6.31 -2.13
CA ASN A 448 -4.12 -5.98 -2.22
C ASN A 448 -4.56 -5.92 -3.69
N PRO A 449 -4.74 -7.07 -4.37
CA PRO A 449 -5.09 -7.09 -5.80
C PRO A 449 -6.37 -6.32 -6.15
N ASP A 450 -7.35 -6.31 -5.24
CA ASP A 450 -8.62 -5.61 -5.40
C ASP A 450 -8.50 -4.10 -5.22
N LEU A 451 -7.35 -3.58 -4.76
CA LEU A 451 -7.10 -2.17 -4.59
C LEU A 451 -7.04 -1.44 -5.94
N ILE A 452 -7.92 -0.46 -6.10
CA ILE A 452 -8.02 0.37 -7.30
C ILE A 452 -7.18 1.64 -7.15
N ALA A 453 -7.23 2.31 -6.00
CA ALA A 453 -6.57 3.59 -5.83
C ALA A 453 -6.22 3.91 -4.38
N ILE A 454 -5.23 4.79 -4.23
CA ILE A 454 -4.75 5.38 -2.99
C ILE A 454 -4.52 6.89 -3.26
N PRO A 455 -5.18 7.80 -2.51
CA PRO A 455 -4.86 9.22 -2.58
C PRO A 455 -3.41 9.44 -2.15
N GLY A 456 -2.68 10.33 -2.81
CA GLY A 456 -1.31 10.67 -2.39
C GLY A 456 -1.31 11.68 -1.24
N GLY A 457 -0.34 11.59 -0.35
CA GLY A 457 -0.04 12.66 0.61
C GLY A 457 0.91 13.70 0.01
N ALA A 458 0.86 14.94 0.48
CA ALA A 458 1.86 15.96 0.17
C ALA A 458 2.49 16.49 1.46
N LYS A 459 3.81 16.33 1.59
CA LYS A 459 4.62 17.02 2.57
C LYS A 459 5.18 18.28 1.94
N LEU A 460 5.33 19.33 2.72
CA LEU A 460 5.82 20.61 2.22
C LEU A 460 7.35 20.68 2.40
N ALA A 461 8.04 21.10 1.34
CA ALA A 461 9.47 21.38 1.38
C ALA A 461 9.74 22.82 0.94
N TYR A 462 10.61 23.52 1.66
CA TYR A 462 11.08 24.84 1.28
C TYR A 462 12.55 24.76 0.88
N VAL A 463 12.86 25.12 -0.35
CA VAL A 463 14.23 25.14 -0.87
C VAL A 463 14.72 26.59 -0.86
N THR A 464 15.80 26.86 -0.12
CA THR A 464 16.43 28.20 -0.09
C THR A 464 17.93 28.10 -0.36
N ASN A 465 18.42 29.11 -1.07
CA ASN A 465 19.85 29.36 -1.30
C ASN A 465 20.33 30.61 -0.53
N GLU A 466 19.48 31.21 0.32
CA GLU A 466 19.79 32.44 1.03
C GLU A 466 20.82 32.18 2.14
N GLN A 467 21.98 32.82 2.00
CA GLN A 467 23.10 32.70 2.92
C GLN A 467 23.01 33.72 4.07
N ASP A 468 22.28 34.82 3.88
CA ASP A 468 22.02 35.83 4.91
C ASP A 468 21.04 35.29 5.97
N PRO A 469 21.48 35.14 7.23
CA PRO A 469 20.63 34.65 8.31
C PRO A 469 19.36 35.49 8.54
N MET A 470 19.41 36.81 8.34
CA MET A 470 18.26 37.69 8.63
C MET A 470 17.15 37.54 7.59
N LYS A 471 17.53 37.44 6.31
CA LYS A 471 16.58 37.19 5.22
C LYS A 471 15.98 35.79 5.31
N ARG A 472 16.82 34.79 5.61
CA ARG A 472 16.37 33.43 5.88
C ARG A 472 15.36 33.37 7.02
N GLU A 473 15.59 34.08 8.12
CA GLU A 473 14.64 34.12 9.23
C GLU A 473 13.31 34.79 8.82
N ALA A 474 13.36 35.80 7.94
CA ALA A 474 12.15 36.40 7.37
C ALA A 474 11.37 35.42 6.49
N GLU A 475 12.05 34.66 5.63
CA GLU A 475 11.45 33.61 4.79
C GLU A 475 10.79 32.50 5.62
N ILE A 476 11.50 32.02 6.65
CA ILE A 476 10.97 31.02 7.58
C ILE A 476 9.74 31.55 8.34
N ARG A 477 9.72 32.83 8.71
CA ARG A 477 8.54 33.45 9.34
C ARG A 477 7.34 33.47 8.40
N GLU A 478 7.55 33.82 7.15
CA GLU A 478 6.50 33.86 6.13
C GLU A 478 5.93 32.46 5.84
N LEU A 479 6.82 31.47 5.75
CA LEU A 479 6.45 30.07 5.61
C LEU A 479 5.62 29.56 6.80
N ASN A 480 6.03 29.87 8.03
CA ASN A 480 5.25 29.52 9.22
C ASN A 480 3.87 30.18 9.23
N ARG A 481 3.74 31.38 8.64
CA ARG A 481 2.46 32.10 8.52
C ARG A 481 1.52 31.40 7.55
N VAL A 482 2.04 30.94 6.41
CA VAL A 482 1.31 30.08 5.46
C VAL A 482 0.80 28.82 6.14
N VAL A 483 1.69 28.13 6.87
CA VAL A 483 1.40 26.89 7.60
C VAL A 483 0.31 27.11 8.66
N ASP A 484 0.45 28.17 9.47
CA ASP A 484 -0.54 28.56 10.48
C ASP A 484 -1.90 28.90 9.83
N TYR A 485 -1.91 29.54 8.66
CA TYR A 485 -3.13 29.88 7.93
C TYR A 485 -3.84 28.64 7.37
N MET A 486 -3.11 27.73 6.73
CA MET A 486 -3.66 26.45 6.25
C MET A 486 -4.24 25.62 7.41
N GLY A 487 -3.56 25.61 8.55
CA GLY A 487 -4.05 24.95 9.76
C GLY A 487 -5.28 25.62 10.32
N TRP A 488 -5.32 26.95 10.32
CA TRP A 488 -6.49 27.71 10.75
C TRP A 488 -7.72 27.43 9.87
N GLU A 489 -7.60 27.50 8.54
CA GLU A 489 -8.75 27.22 7.65
C GLU A 489 -9.24 25.79 7.80
N SER A 490 -8.34 24.82 7.98
CA SER A 490 -8.71 23.43 8.24
C SER A 490 -9.45 23.26 9.58
N LEU A 491 -8.96 23.88 10.67
CA LEU A 491 -9.62 23.87 11.98
C LEU A 491 -10.99 24.55 11.94
N LYS A 492 -11.11 25.65 11.21
CA LYS A 492 -12.35 26.40 11.09
C LYS A 492 -13.46 25.52 10.53
N GLN A 493 -13.17 24.68 9.55
CA GLN A 493 -14.13 23.72 9.01
C GLN A 493 -14.54 22.67 10.06
N ILE A 494 -13.57 22.09 10.77
CA ILE A 494 -13.82 21.09 11.84
C ILE A 494 -14.75 21.67 12.93
N VAL A 495 -14.44 22.87 13.41
CA VAL A 495 -15.18 23.50 14.52
C VAL A 495 -16.56 23.97 14.07
N LEU A 496 -16.74 24.42 12.83
CA LEU A 496 -18.05 24.83 12.31
C LEU A 496 -19.01 23.65 12.10
N LYS A 497 -18.57 22.40 12.25
CA LYS A 497 -19.31 21.20 11.80
C LYS A 497 -19.85 21.38 10.39
N GLN A 498 -19.20 22.23 9.59
CA GLN A 498 -19.41 22.22 8.16
C GLN A 498 -19.01 20.81 7.78
N PRO A 499 -19.89 20.02 7.14
CA PRO A 499 -19.42 18.80 6.54
C PRO A 499 -18.25 19.25 5.68
N TRP A 500 -17.06 18.73 5.96
CA TRP A 500 -16.18 18.43 4.85
C TRP A 500 -17.11 17.77 3.82
N GLY A 501 -17.34 18.45 2.70
CA GLY A 501 -18.16 17.88 1.65
C GLY A 501 -17.44 16.61 1.24
N LEU A 502 -17.91 15.47 1.77
CA LEU A 502 -17.23 14.18 1.81
C LEU A 502 -16.08 14.15 2.83
N ASP A 503 -16.29 13.36 3.89
CA ASP A 503 -15.30 12.92 4.91
C ASP A 503 -13.93 12.69 4.29
N ASP A 504 -12.80 13.06 4.93
CA ASP A 504 -11.38 12.58 4.85
C ASP A 504 -10.84 11.75 3.64
N MET A 505 -11.56 11.57 2.54
CA MET A 505 -11.51 10.39 1.65
C MET A 505 -10.94 10.71 0.27
N THR A 506 -10.88 12.00 -0.12
CA THR A 506 -10.59 12.37 -1.51
C THR A 506 -9.77 13.65 -1.71
N MET A 507 -9.00 14.13 -0.73
CA MET A 507 -8.00 15.16 -1.04
C MET A 507 -6.83 14.53 -1.78
N TRP A 508 -6.73 14.83 -3.08
CA TRP A 508 -5.61 14.47 -3.93
C TRP A 508 -4.82 15.74 -4.22
N PRO A 509 -3.71 16.03 -3.53
CA PRO A 509 -2.96 17.28 -3.69
C PRO A 509 -2.08 17.24 -4.96
N GLY A 510 -2.65 16.88 -6.11
CA GLY A 510 -1.91 16.59 -7.34
C GLY A 510 -1.20 15.24 -7.37
N ASN A 511 -1.09 14.56 -6.22
CA ASN A 511 -0.44 13.27 -6.06
C ASN A 511 -1.46 12.14 -5.89
N GLY A 512 -1.22 11.01 -6.56
CA GLY A 512 -1.89 9.79 -6.17
C GLY A 512 -1.54 8.57 -7.01
N VAL A 513 -2.01 7.43 -6.51
CA VAL A 513 -1.61 6.11 -6.98
C VAL A 513 -2.84 5.31 -7.34
N TYR A 514 -2.91 4.79 -8.57
CA TYR A 514 -4.09 4.06 -9.00
C TYR A 514 -3.79 3.04 -10.08
N ARG A 515 -4.69 2.07 -10.24
CA ARG A 515 -4.61 1.09 -11.30
C ARG A 515 -4.86 1.73 -12.67
N SER A 516 -4.06 1.30 -13.63
CA SER A 516 -4.07 1.77 -15.01
C SER A 516 -5.45 1.62 -15.67
N PHE A 517 -6.01 0.41 -15.64
CA PHE A 517 -7.25 0.10 -16.36
C PHE A 517 -8.43 0.90 -15.79
N GLU A 518 -8.58 0.92 -14.47
CA GLU A 518 -9.68 1.60 -13.79
C GLU A 518 -9.64 3.11 -14.00
N SER A 519 -8.45 3.70 -14.07
CA SER A 519 -8.29 5.12 -14.42
C SER A 519 -8.82 5.44 -15.83
N ALA A 520 -8.68 4.50 -16.78
CA ALA A 520 -9.26 4.62 -18.11
C ALA A 520 -10.77 4.38 -18.11
N VAL A 521 -11.27 3.41 -17.34
CA VAL A 521 -12.71 3.10 -17.20
C VAL A 521 -13.50 4.31 -16.71
N VAL A 522 -12.98 5.04 -15.73
CA VAL A 522 -13.64 6.25 -15.22
C VAL A 522 -13.51 7.45 -16.16
N GLY A 523 -12.72 7.35 -17.23
CA GLY A 523 -12.51 8.41 -18.22
C GLY A 523 -11.37 9.38 -17.91
N GLY A 524 -10.44 9.00 -17.03
CA GLY A 524 -9.29 9.82 -16.63
C GLY A 524 -9.69 11.14 -15.98
N MET A 525 -8.88 12.19 -16.14
CA MET A 525 -9.15 13.51 -15.54
C MET A 525 -10.27 14.27 -16.25
N GLN A 526 -11.18 14.87 -15.47
CA GLN A 526 -12.19 15.77 -16.02
C GLN A 526 -11.56 17.11 -16.39
N ASP A 527 -11.97 17.69 -17.52
CA ASP A 527 -11.50 18.99 -17.96
C ASP A 527 -12.10 20.11 -17.08
N ALA A 528 -11.46 20.34 -15.93
CA ALA A 528 -11.81 21.35 -14.96
C ALA A 528 -10.59 22.22 -14.64
N THR A 529 -10.81 23.48 -14.26
CA THR A 529 -9.74 24.40 -13.88
C THR A 529 -9.23 24.20 -12.45
N HIS A 530 -10.03 23.57 -11.58
CA HIS A 530 -9.71 23.28 -10.18
C HIS A 530 -10.35 21.96 -9.74
N MET A 531 -9.73 21.26 -8.78
CA MET A 531 -10.21 20.01 -8.16
C MET A 531 -10.39 18.84 -9.15
N ASP A 532 -9.63 18.83 -10.25
CA ASP A 532 -9.66 17.77 -11.26
C ASP A 532 -9.26 16.40 -10.68
N ASP A 533 -8.25 16.42 -9.83
CA ASP A 533 -7.72 15.27 -9.10
C ASP A 533 -8.71 14.72 -8.06
N ASN A 534 -9.40 15.58 -7.31
CA ASN A 534 -10.47 15.15 -6.40
C ASN A 534 -11.62 14.49 -7.17
N SER A 535 -11.99 15.01 -8.35
CA SER A 535 -13.03 14.41 -9.21
C SER A 535 -12.62 13.03 -9.73
N LEU A 536 -11.34 12.82 -10.06
CA LEU A 536 -10.83 11.49 -10.40
C LEU A 536 -10.90 10.54 -9.20
N GLY A 537 -10.45 10.98 -8.03
CA GLY A 537 -10.50 10.20 -6.79
C GLY A 537 -11.91 9.71 -6.47
N LEU A 538 -12.90 10.60 -6.54
CA LEU A 538 -14.31 10.25 -6.32
C LEU A 538 -14.84 9.22 -7.31
N ARG A 539 -14.54 9.37 -8.61
CA ARG A 539 -15.01 8.39 -9.61
C ARG A 539 -14.32 7.03 -9.46
N LEU A 540 -13.05 7.00 -9.06
CA LEU A 540 -12.35 5.75 -8.74
C LEU A 540 -12.93 5.08 -7.50
N TYR A 541 -13.34 5.88 -6.52
CA TYR A 541 -14.05 5.42 -5.34
C TYR A 541 -15.41 4.80 -5.72
N ASP A 542 -16.24 5.52 -6.48
CA ASP A 542 -17.54 5.01 -6.95
C ASP A 542 -17.39 3.73 -7.78
N LEU A 543 -16.34 3.66 -8.60
CA LEU A 543 -16.00 2.45 -9.36
C LEU A 543 -15.63 1.29 -8.43
N ALA A 544 -14.88 1.55 -7.37
CA ALA A 544 -14.52 0.54 -6.38
C ALA A 544 -15.75 0.01 -5.66
N GLU A 545 -16.64 0.89 -5.18
CA GLU A 545 -17.88 0.48 -4.52
C GLU A 545 -18.76 -0.36 -5.45
N SER A 546 -18.98 0.10 -6.68
CA SER A 546 -19.85 -0.60 -7.65
C SER A 546 -19.32 -1.98 -8.06
N HIS A 547 -18.00 -2.21 -7.96
CA HIS A 547 -17.37 -3.49 -8.28
C HIS A 547 -17.05 -4.34 -7.04
N GLY A 548 -17.40 -3.90 -5.83
CA GLY A 548 -17.04 -4.59 -4.59
C GLY A 548 -15.51 -4.67 -4.38
N ARG A 549 -14.77 -3.69 -4.90
CA ARG A 549 -13.31 -3.59 -4.86
C ARG A 549 -12.85 -2.56 -3.83
N SER A 550 -11.57 -2.59 -3.51
CA SER A 550 -11.02 -1.74 -2.45
C SER A 550 -10.55 -0.39 -2.98
N TYR A 551 -10.83 0.66 -2.21
CA TYR A 551 -10.23 1.99 -2.34
C TYR A 551 -9.59 2.33 -0.99
N SER A 552 -8.32 2.77 -0.99
CA SER A 552 -7.63 3.09 0.26
C SER A 552 -7.93 4.52 0.67
N TYR A 553 -8.55 4.72 1.82
CA TYR A 553 -8.67 6.05 2.43
C TYR A 553 -7.41 6.47 3.19
N LYS A 554 -6.48 5.53 3.44
CA LYS A 554 -5.27 5.75 4.27
C LYS A 554 -4.15 6.50 3.54
N GLY A 555 -4.32 6.79 2.25
CA GLY A 555 -3.33 7.52 1.47
C GLY A 555 -3.07 8.96 1.93
N ALA A 556 -4.10 9.61 2.49
CA ALA A 556 -3.99 10.91 3.14
C ALA A 556 -3.24 10.85 4.50
N ASN A 557 -2.99 9.66 5.07
CA ASN A 557 -2.32 9.46 6.36
C ASN A 557 -0.79 9.30 6.24
N ASN A 558 -0.12 10.06 5.36
CA ASN A 558 1.33 10.00 5.13
C ASN A 558 1.90 8.66 4.59
N GLU A 559 1.09 7.61 4.35
CA GLU A 559 1.61 6.30 3.92
C GLU A 559 2.38 6.40 2.59
N PHE A 560 1.82 7.16 1.65
CA PHE A 560 2.43 7.45 0.34
C PHE A 560 2.47 8.96 0.11
N SER A 561 3.23 9.66 0.96
CA SER A 561 3.53 11.08 0.78
C SER A 561 4.81 11.28 -0.01
N ASN A 562 4.83 12.27 -0.89
CA ASN A 562 6.06 12.85 -1.44
C ASN A 562 6.21 14.29 -0.94
N LYS A 563 7.33 14.94 -1.27
CA LYS A 563 7.58 16.34 -0.90
C LYS A 563 7.31 17.25 -2.08
N THR A 564 6.45 18.25 -1.88
CA THR A 564 6.16 19.32 -2.84
C THR A 564 6.90 20.58 -2.44
N ILE A 565 7.58 21.21 -3.39
CA ILE A 565 8.34 22.44 -3.16
C ILE A 565 7.39 23.64 -3.11
N ILE A 566 7.47 24.40 -2.02
CA ILE A 566 6.84 25.71 -1.93
C ILE A 566 7.77 26.73 -2.61
N ARG A 567 7.32 27.30 -3.72
CA ARG A 567 8.11 28.29 -4.49
C ARG A 567 8.08 29.65 -3.82
N GLN A 568 9.16 30.43 -3.99
CA GLN A 568 9.11 31.88 -3.85
C GLN A 568 9.66 32.48 -5.16
N LYS A 569 8.84 32.51 -6.23
CA LYS A 569 9.30 33.04 -7.53
C LYS A 569 9.05 34.55 -7.56
N GLY A 570 10.10 35.36 -7.38
CA GLY A 570 10.01 36.83 -7.56
C GLY A 570 9.08 37.57 -6.59
N GLY A 571 8.95 37.10 -5.34
CA GLY A 571 7.95 37.62 -4.40
C GLY A 571 6.54 37.08 -4.63
N ILE A 572 6.40 35.99 -5.38
CA ILE A 572 5.15 35.28 -5.62
C ILE A 572 5.34 33.78 -5.27
N THR A 573 4.92 33.40 -4.07
CA THR A 573 4.57 32.03 -3.67
C THR A 573 3.32 31.62 -4.44
N THR A 574 3.49 30.69 -5.38
CA THR A 574 2.38 30.19 -6.19
C THR A 574 1.45 29.35 -5.31
N SER A 575 0.15 29.67 -5.40
CA SER A 575 -1.01 29.25 -4.61
C SER A 575 -1.37 30.08 -3.36
N LEU A 576 -0.41 30.68 -2.65
CA LEU A 576 -0.70 31.42 -1.41
C LEU A 576 -0.69 32.94 -1.57
N ASP A 577 0.13 33.53 -2.45
CA ASP A 577 0.13 35.00 -2.66
C ASP A 577 -1.10 35.52 -3.43
N ALA A 578 -1.90 34.64 -4.05
CA ALA A 578 -3.21 35.05 -4.56
C ALA A 578 -4.16 35.47 -3.43
N ILE A 579 -3.85 35.08 -2.19
CA ILE A 579 -4.54 35.47 -0.97
C ILE A 579 -3.51 36.26 -0.16
N ALA A 580 -3.64 37.59 -0.09
CA ALA A 580 -2.87 38.34 0.90
C ALA A 580 -3.23 37.81 2.30
N ILE A 581 -2.45 36.86 2.82
CA ILE A 581 -2.73 36.21 4.10
C ILE A 581 -2.68 37.32 5.14
N PRO A 582 -3.76 37.64 5.85
CA PRO A 582 -3.75 38.74 6.81
C PRO A 582 -2.93 38.34 8.03
N ASP A 583 -2.13 39.23 8.61
CA ASP A 583 -1.45 38.92 9.88
C ASP A 583 -2.43 38.64 11.02
N MET A 584 -3.64 39.20 10.90
CA MET A 584 -4.71 39.05 11.86
C MET A 584 -6.05 38.80 11.17
N LEU A 585 -6.82 37.84 11.70
CA LEU A 585 -8.16 37.49 11.22
C LEU A 585 -9.18 37.70 12.35
N PRO A 586 -10.46 38.00 12.02
CA PRO A 586 -11.51 37.97 13.02
C PRO A 586 -11.74 36.52 13.48
N ASP A 587 -12.10 36.35 14.75
CA ASP A 587 -12.50 35.05 15.27
C ASP A 587 -13.99 34.80 14.94
N PRO A 588 -14.32 33.89 13.99
CA PRO A 588 -15.69 33.67 13.54
C PRO A 588 -16.55 32.97 14.60
N PHE A 589 -15.95 32.43 15.66
CA PHE A 589 -16.65 31.65 16.69
C PHE A 589 -16.96 32.47 17.95
N ILE A 590 -16.64 33.77 17.96
CA ILE A 590 -17.05 34.67 19.04
C ILE A 590 -18.55 35.00 18.86
N ASP A 591 -19.31 34.82 19.94
CA ASP A 591 -20.73 35.13 20.02
C ASP A 591 -21.01 36.59 19.60
N ASP A 592 -22.15 36.81 18.93
CA ASP A 592 -22.51 38.13 18.38
C ASP A 592 -22.63 39.21 19.47
N ASP A 593 -22.97 38.83 20.71
CA ASP A 593 -23.11 39.72 21.86
C ASP A 593 -21.80 39.95 22.64
N SER A 594 -20.69 39.33 22.21
CA SER A 594 -19.40 39.47 22.88
C SER A 594 -18.73 40.82 22.57
N PRO A 595 -18.07 41.47 23.56
CA PRO A 595 -17.30 42.69 23.33
C PRO A 595 -16.09 42.48 22.39
N ASP A 596 -15.68 41.24 22.15
CA ASP A 596 -14.60 40.89 21.22
C ASP A 596 -15.09 40.58 19.79
N LYS A 597 -16.40 40.71 19.50
CA LYS A 597 -16.94 40.45 18.15
C LYS A 597 -16.33 41.41 17.12
N GLY A 598 -15.80 40.85 16.03
CA GLY A 598 -15.14 41.63 14.96
C GLY A 598 -13.71 42.08 15.29
N ARG A 599 -13.19 41.77 16.48
CA ARG A 599 -11.78 42.00 16.83
C ARG A 599 -10.87 41.07 16.03
N LEU A 600 -9.76 41.60 15.54
CA LEU A 600 -8.75 40.84 14.81
C LEU A 600 -7.74 40.21 15.78
N PHE A 601 -7.39 38.96 15.54
CA PHE A 601 -6.42 38.18 16.32
C PHE A 601 -5.33 37.62 15.41
N PRO A 602 -4.07 37.49 15.89
CA PRO A 602 -3.03 36.82 15.13
C PRO A 602 -3.46 35.42 14.69
N ILE A 603 -3.18 35.01 13.45
CA ILE A 603 -3.57 33.68 12.94
C ILE A 603 -3.06 32.56 13.86
N LYS A 604 -1.80 32.63 14.27
CA LYS A 604 -1.19 31.68 15.22
C LYS A 604 -1.97 31.56 16.53
N HIS A 605 -2.56 32.67 17.00
CA HIS A 605 -3.39 32.66 18.20
C HIS A 605 -4.71 31.93 17.94
N LEU A 606 -5.39 32.21 16.82
CA LEU A 606 -6.62 31.52 16.43
C LEU A 606 -6.38 30.01 16.23
N TYR A 607 -5.36 29.65 15.45
CA TYR A 607 -4.96 28.26 15.24
C TYR A 607 -4.79 27.53 16.58
N ARG A 608 -3.94 28.04 17.48
CA ARG A 608 -3.72 27.41 18.81
C ARG A 608 -4.98 27.37 19.69
N LYS A 609 -5.76 28.45 19.69
CA LYS A 609 -6.99 28.55 20.50
C LYS A 609 -8.00 27.46 20.10
N TYR A 610 -8.17 27.24 18.80
CA TYR A 610 -9.16 26.32 18.27
C TYR A 610 -8.66 24.89 18.08
N LEU A 611 -7.35 24.66 18.10
CA LEU A 611 -6.75 23.33 18.05
C LEU A 611 -7.25 22.44 19.20
N ASN A 612 -7.28 22.97 20.43
CA ASN A 612 -7.80 22.25 21.59
C ASN A 612 -9.31 22.01 21.51
N LYS A 613 -10.05 22.96 20.91
CA LYS A 613 -11.51 22.84 20.72
C LYS A 613 -11.84 21.78 19.66
N ALA A 614 -11.04 21.72 18.59
CA ALA A 614 -11.16 20.70 17.54
C ALA A 614 -10.78 19.31 18.06
N ALA A 615 -9.74 19.19 18.90
CA ALA A 615 -9.34 17.92 19.51
C ALA A 615 -10.47 17.29 20.34
N ALA A 616 -11.30 18.12 21.00
CA ALA A 616 -12.47 17.67 21.74
C ALA A 616 -13.65 17.23 20.84
N ILE A 617 -13.65 17.63 19.56
CA ILE A 617 -14.68 17.26 18.57
C ILE A 617 -14.25 16.01 17.80
N ASN A 618 -13.02 16.02 17.28
CA ASN A 618 -12.43 14.93 16.51
C ASN A 618 -10.91 14.89 16.77
N MET A 619 -10.51 14.06 17.73
CA MET A 619 -9.12 13.93 18.18
C MET A 619 -8.22 13.41 17.05
N GLU A 620 -8.70 12.45 16.26
CA GLU A 620 -7.93 11.84 15.16
C GLU A 620 -7.64 12.84 14.03
N ALA A 621 -8.66 13.56 13.55
CA ALA A 621 -8.48 14.59 12.51
C ALA A 621 -7.56 15.72 12.98
N THR A 622 -7.64 16.08 14.27
CA THR A 622 -6.79 17.13 14.85
C THR A 622 -5.33 16.68 14.97
N THR A 623 -5.06 15.43 15.37
CA THR A 623 -3.70 14.86 15.36
C THR A 623 -3.12 14.81 13.95
N LYS A 624 -3.89 14.37 12.96
CA LYS A 624 -3.46 14.34 11.54
C LYS A 624 -3.16 15.73 10.99
N LEU A 625 -3.97 16.72 11.34
CA LEU A 625 -3.74 18.12 10.97
C LEU A 625 -2.43 18.63 11.57
N GLN A 626 -2.16 18.30 12.84
CA GLN A 626 -0.88 18.64 13.47
C GLN A 626 0.29 17.99 12.74
N GLU A 627 0.24 16.70 12.42
CA GLU A 627 1.31 15.98 11.71
C GLU A 627 1.59 16.54 10.31
N THR A 628 0.54 16.92 9.57
CA THR A 628 0.66 17.46 8.20
C THR A 628 1.29 18.87 8.19
N ILE A 629 0.98 19.67 9.21
CA ILE A 629 1.31 21.10 9.27
C ILE A 629 2.59 21.35 10.08
N SER A 630 2.98 20.45 10.98
CA SER A 630 4.13 20.65 11.88
C SER A 630 5.50 20.40 11.25
N SER A 631 5.60 20.01 9.98
CA SER A 631 6.89 19.79 9.31
C SER A 631 6.92 20.38 7.90
N VAL A 632 7.40 21.62 7.75
CA VAL A 632 8.01 22.04 6.49
C VAL A 632 9.49 21.75 6.56
N ASP A 633 9.97 20.88 5.67
CA ASP A 633 11.39 20.58 5.60
C ASP A 633 12.13 21.71 4.88
N ILE A 634 13.10 22.31 5.57
CA ILE A 634 13.96 23.33 4.99
C ILE A 634 15.16 22.63 4.34
N ILE A 635 15.27 22.76 3.02
CA ILE A 635 16.37 22.22 2.22
C ILE A 635 17.30 23.38 1.85
N TYR A 636 18.56 23.24 2.25
CA TYR A 636 19.60 24.20 1.94
C TYR A 636 20.40 23.74 0.72
N GLU A 637 20.40 24.54 -0.32
CA GLU A 637 21.27 24.33 -1.47
C GLU A 637 22.47 25.27 -1.36
N ALA A 638 23.65 24.69 -1.12
CA ALA A 638 24.89 25.44 -1.25
C ALA A 638 25.04 25.82 -2.73
N LYS A 639 25.26 27.12 -3.03
CA LYS A 639 25.78 27.46 -4.35
C LYS A 639 27.07 26.67 -4.56
N PRO A 640 27.31 26.12 -5.76
CA PRO A 640 28.66 25.79 -6.17
C PRO A 640 29.51 27.01 -5.83
N GLN A 641 30.61 26.82 -5.11
CA GLN A 641 31.58 27.91 -4.98
C GLN A 641 31.92 28.30 -6.41
N ASP A 642 31.57 29.52 -6.83
CA ASP A 642 32.16 30.10 -8.01
C ASP A 642 33.66 29.94 -7.81
N HIS A 643 34.27 29.02 -8.55
CA HIS A 643 35.72 28.93 -8.60
C HIS A 643 36.18 30.24 -9.23
N ILE A 644 36.44 31.23 -8.36
CA ILE A 644 37.15 32.44 -8.70
C ILE A 644 38.52 31.96 -9.18
N GLN A 645 38.75 32.05 -10.49
CA GLN A 645 40.07 31.96 -11.09
C GLN A 645 40.94 33.12 -10.61
#